data_AF-A0A5K7X1W5-F1
#
_entry.id   AF-A0A5K7X1W5-F1
#
_cell.length_a   1.000
_cell.length_b   1.000
_cell.length_c   1.000
_cell.angle_alpha   90.00
_cell.angle_beta   90.00
_cell.angle_gamma   90.00
#
_symmetry.space_group_name_H-M   'P 1'
#
loop_
_entity.id
_entity.type
_entity.pdbx_description
1 polymer ?
#
loop_
_entity_poly.entity_id
_entity_poly.type
_entity_poly.pdbx_seq_one_letter_code
_entity_poly.pdbx_strand_id
1 'polypeptide(L)'
;MADSANDGDDLALIEGLVVDLLEGVISKQDKERLNELLLASPRGRQLYLQYAQLESTLQWIYSARKQAATVIDETIPGEVRPIADIAQQQLRFADDARFIQVMTACAANESHSQDWLQLFPRILAITSLRVAPPAAAARAVQAIVNKLLAEYEPEMSPAAFWSATADATWEVLQQAAPAGSDADVLTHDLLDNAFAAPELTPLLDAASVHEILDECIPHLLPADTLRVLCLRYLHGLSPRRIAMHLNRPVQHVQLHLSKVRIHLVARCLNRGGDHAAPLDAGDLHRWSRLLDAPANEASRHLWHANQQQNESTEPTHLLLLAMVHDYLGRELSPKRLLDEIPAQKNEAYLLAIEQSLRDIEALGATSDASLSSLPRKNADSRRPLAIAAILGIAAGLLLAIGVGVWMNAQQPAESKLLAVKEPEAKPKAPPQPKVEVAPAPPLPPPEPPVVAVLSEALGVAARDGKQLAAGAVVRQGDVIAFERGIVQITTISGSTLVLEGPVDATVTANNRLSLRRGNVVGLNKSAGESLTIDAPNSSIVDLGTEFGVAVSATNETAVAVYEGEVRLDLPEEAAAETPGAGVQLQAGWEATIEKSSTIPSLPTPLLHDRQFVRADEVQLRKESQNGDRDAAAKVAFYELLRIKGLLAYQGFHRESLGNEFSIGFRSPAVRQTGEALFKANINNSNKRFGTSHSLATEKDVSCYLDFDNSQQSRAFLSGVADESGMIGHRPAEVWLCWRTKAYGPPDAEFSWAGMSLMYGDNRSVDEPLFIGQPAPITHYGIHMHAGMGTPAEMLQTLDSDPKTPGEQPRLPDFDEHLWVVRLRIGENSTEAAAWCDPQLKKLATSTPDAVQVIEQFQFDRLRLEAQPKEQQGGWLYDDIVVAASSDAIAEALSVVTAVGN
;
A
#
# COMPACT_ATOMS: atom_id res chain seq x y z
N MET A 1 -34.59 -13.61 -23.23
CA MET A 1 -35.70 -12.66 -23.03
C MET A 1 -36.57 -12.99 -21.82
N ALA A 2 -36.38 -14.13 -21.12
CA ALA A 2 -37.07 -14.42 -19.86
C ALA A 2 -36.31 -13.93 -18.61
N ASP A 3 -34.96 -13.89 -18.62
CA ASP A 3 -34.15 -13.49 -17.44
C ASP A 3 -34.12 -11.98 -17.13
N SER A 4 -34.45 -11.10 -18.08
CA SER A 4 -34.42 -9.65 -17.84
C SER A 4 -35.71 -9.10 -17.21
N ALA A 5 -36.77 -9.91 -17.14
CA ALA A 5 -38.03 -9.53 -16.52
C ALA A 5 -38.00 -9.79 -14.99
N ASN A 6 -37.31 -10.84 -14.56
CA ASN A 6 -37.24 -11.25 -13.15
C ASN A 6 -36.34 -10.31 -12.31
N ASP A 7 -35.24 -9.82 -12.89
CA ASP A 7 -34.29 -8.91 -12.22
C ASP A 7 -34.93 -7.55 -11.89
N GLY A 8 -35.90 -7.10 -12.69
CA GLY A 8 -36.64 -5.85 -12.46
C GLY A 8 -37.67 -5.93 -11.35
N ASP A 9 -38.39 -7.05 -11.24
CA ASP A 9 -39.34 -7.32 -10.16
C ASP A 9 -38.62 -7.57 -8.82
N ASP A 10 -37.47 -8.27 -8.86
CA ASP A 10 -36.63 -8.49 -7.68
C ASP A 10 -36.01 -7.17 -7.16
N LEU A 11 -35.59 -6.26 -8.05
CA LEU A 11 -35.09 -4.93 -7.66
C LEU A 11 -36.17 -4.04 -7.03
N ALA A 12 -37.40 -4.06 -7.58
CA ALA A 12 -38.52 -3.31 -7.01
C ALA A 12 -38.95 -3.88 -5.64
N LEU A 13 -38.88 -5.20 -5.47
CA LEU A 13 -39.12 -5.85 -4.18
C LEU A 13 -38.05 -5.51 -3.16
N ILE A 14 -36.77 -5.51 -3.57
CA ILE A 14 -35.65 -5.06 -2.73
C ILE A 14 -35.85 -3.59 -2.34
N GLU A 15 -36.21 -2.72 -3.28
CA GLU A 15 -36.49 -1.30 -3.02
C GLU A 15 -37.55 -1.12 -1.92
N GLY A 16 -38.69 -1.81 -2.04
CA GLY A 16 -39.77 -1.74 -1.04
C GLY A 16 -39.33 -2.23 0.34
N LEU A 17 -38.64 -3.37 0.40
CA LEU A 17 -38.13 -3.93 1.65
C LEU A 17 -37.05 -3.04 2.30
N VAL A 18 -36.24 -2.36 1.50
CA VAL A 18 -35.25 -1.39 2.00
C VAL A 18 -35.95 -0.15 2.55
N VAL A 19 -36.99 0.36 1.90
CA VAL A 19 -37.79 1.48 2.43
C VAL A 19 -38.43 1.11 3.76
N ASP A 20 -39.06 -0.06 3.87
CA ASP A 20 -39.67 -0.53 5.12
C ASP A 20 -38.64 -0.71 6.26
N LEU A 21 -37.41 -1.10 5.91
CA LEU A 21 -36.29 -1.20 6.86
C LEU A 21 -35.85 0.18 7.36
N LEU A 22 -35.72 1.15 6.46
CA LEU A 22 -35.31 2.52 6.75
C LEU A 22 -36.37 3.27 7.57
N GLU A 23 -37.65 3.05 7.28
CA GLU A 23 -38.77 3.59 8.07
C GLU A 23 -38.97 2.88 9.43
N GLY A 24 -38.20 1.82 9.72
CA GLY A 24 -38.25 1.09 10.99
C GLY A 24 -39.49 0.21 11.18
N VAL A 25 -40.18 -0.15 10.08
CA VAL A 25 -41.44 -0.91 10.08
C VAL A 25 -41.31 -2.33 9.52
N ILE A 26 -40.10 -2.74 9.10
CA ILE A 26 -39.87 -4.07 8.53
C ILE A 26 -40.09 -5.22 9.55
N SER A 27 -40.73 -6.30 9.09
CA SER A 27 -40.91 -7.51 9.89
C SER A 27 -39.65 -8.37 9.93
N LYS A 28 -39.55 -9.28 10.91
CA LYS A 28 -38.41 -10.21 11.02
C LYS A 28 -38.28 -11.13 9.79
N GLN A 29 -39.41 -11.61 9.28
CA GLN A 29 -39.47 -12.48 8.10
C GLN A 29 -39.06 -11.73 6.81
N ASP A 30 -39.48 -10.47 6.70
CA ASP A 30 -39.15 -9.61 5.56
C ASP A 30 -37.69 -9.15 5.59
N LYS A 31 -37.10 -9.00 6.78
CA LYS A 31 -35.67 -8.73 6.97
C LYS A 31 -34.80 -9.93 6.56
N GLU A 32 -35.21 -11.15 6.93
CA GLU A 32 -34.56 -12.39 6.47
C GLU A 32 -34.67 -12.53 4.95
N ARG A 33 -35.85 -12.23 4.39
CA ARG A 33 -36.08 -12.26 2.95
C ARG A 33 -35.27 -11.22 2.18
N LEU A 34 -35.18 -9.99 2.70
CA LEU A 34 -34.32 -8.94 2.15
C LEU A 34 -32.86 -9.39 2.13
N ASN A 35 -32.38 -10.03 3.20
CA ASN A 35 -31.01 -10.54 3.27
C ASN A 35 -30.75 -11.62 2.21
N GLU A 36 -31.69 -12.55 1.98
CA GLU A 36 -31.59 -13.54 0.90
C GLU A 36 -31.50 -12.88 -0.48
N LEU A 37 -32.34 -11.87 -0.74
CA LEU A 37 -32.39 -11.16 -2.01
C LEU A 37 -31.12 -10.31 -2.26
N LEU A 38 -30.59 -9.65 -1.23
CA LEU A 38 -29.34 -8.91 -1.30
C LEU A 38 -28.13 -9.84 -1.47
N LEU A 39 -28.13 -11.03 -0.87
CA LEU A 39 -27.06 -12.02 -1.10
C LEU A 39 -27.09 -12.56 -2.54
N ALA A 40 -28.27 -12.68 -3.13
CA ALA A 40 -28.45 -13.15 -4.50
C ALA A 40 -28.12 -12.10 -5.58
N SER A 41 -28.36 -10.81 -5.33
CA SER A 41 -28.23 -9.75 -6.34
C SER A 41 -27.14 -8.71 -6.01
N PRO A 42 -26.05 -8.62 -6.80
CA PRO A 42 -25.08 -7.53 -6.70
C PRO A 42 -25.69 -6.14 -6.89
N ARG A 43 -26.69 -6.03 -7.78
CA ARG A 43 -27.42 -4.78 -8.06
C ARG A 43 -28.35 -4.39 -6.91
N GLY A 44 -28.99 -5.37 -6.28
CA GLY A 44 -29.77 -5.17 -5.06
C GLY A 44 -28.93 -4.63 -3.90
N ARG A 45 -27.70 -5.15 -3.71
CA ARG A 45 -26.75 -4.61 -2.72
C ARG A 45 -26.39 -3.15 -2.98
N GLN A 46 -26.18 -2.79 -4.24
CA GLN A 46 -25.89 -1.42 -4.63
C GLN A 46 -27.10 -0.49 -4.37
N LEU A 47 -28.32 -0.94 -4.65
CA LEU A 47 -29.55 -0.19 -4.38
C LEU A 47 -29.77 0.05 -2.88
N TYR A 48 -29.57 -0.99 -2.05
CA TYR A 48 -29.66 -0.89 -0.59
C TYR A 48 -28.69 0.16 -0.02
N LEU A 49 -27.45 0.16 -0.51
CA LEU A 49 -26.43 1.11 -0.08
C LEU A 49 -26.79 2.56 -0.47
N GLN A 50 -27.37 2.78 -1.65
CA GLN A 50 -27.86 4.11 -2.07
C GLN A 50 -28.97 4.64 -1.17
N TYR A 51 -29.91 3.78 -0.76
CA TYR A 51 -31.01 4.15 0.13
C TYR A 51 -30.53 4.42 1.57
N ALA A 52 -29.61 3.60 2.08
CA ALA A 52 -28.97 3.84 3.39
C ALA A 52 -28.11 5.12 3.40
N GLN A 53 -27.51 5.48 2.27
CA GLN A 53 -26.79 6.76 2.09
C GLN A 53 -27.75 7.95 2.10
N LEU A 54 -28.93 7.84 1.47
CA LEU A 54 -29.97 8.87 1.51
C LEU A 54 -30.46 9.11 2.95
N GLU A 55 -30.74 8.04 3.71
CA GLU A 55 -31.21 8.17 5.09
C GLU A 55 -30.12 8.60 6.07
N SER A 56 -28.88 8.09 5.95
CA SER A 56 -27.77 8.56 6.80
C SER A 56 -27.44 10.02 6.55
N THR A 57 -27.56 10.50 5.30
CA THR A 57 -27.42 11.92 4.97
C THR A 57 -28.57 12.74 5.61
N LEU A 58 -29.80 12.21 5.60
CA LEU A 58 -30.95 12.84 6.26
C LEU A 58 -30.84 12.83 7.80
N GLN A 59 -30.41 11.72 8.42
CA GLN A 59 -30.17 11.61 9.85
C GLN A 59 -28.98 12.45 10.31
N TRP A 60 -27.92 12.56 9.50
CA TRP A 60 -26.78 13.44 9.78
C TRP A 60 -27.19 14.92 9.73
N ILE A 61 -28.04 15.31 8.78
CA ILE A 61 -28.62 16.66 8.70
C ILE A 61 -29.59 16.96 9.86
N TYR A 62 -30.27 15.96 10.43
CA TYR A 62 -31.30 16.13 11.46
C TYR A 62 -30.92 15.72 12.90
N SER A 63 -29.74 15.14 13.13
CA SER A 63 -29.32 14.64 14.46
C SER A 63 -28.91 15.73 15.47
N ALA A 64 -29.07 17.01 15.15
CA ALA A 64 -29.14 18.08 16.14
C ALA A 64 -30.55 18.19 16.78
N ARG A 65 -31.09 17.12 17.37
CA ARG A 65 -32.25 17.22 18.28
C ARG A 65 -32.45 15.97 19.16
N LYS A 66 -32.10 16.15 20.44
CA LYS A 66 -32.57 15.45 21.66
C LYS A 66 -31.93 14.12 22.07
N GLN A 67 -31.06 14.26 23.08
CA GLN A 67 -31.23 13.54 24.34
C GLN A 67 -32.72 13.35 24.70
N ALA A 68 -33.19 12.10 24.70
CA ALA A 68 -34.23 11.59 25.60
C ALA A 68 -34.51 10.10 25.31
N ALA A 69 -33.73 9.19 25.91
CA ALA A 69 -34.18 7.85 26.30
C ALA A 69 -33.13 7.17 27.20
N THR A 70 -32.79 7.84 28.30
CA THR A 70 -32.46 7.13 29.53
C THR A 70 -33.70 6.35 30.01
N VAL A 71 -33.46 5.18 30.60
CA VAL A 71 -34.36 4.25 31.34
C VAL A 71 -34.88 3.05 30.51
N ILE A 72 -34.32 1.85 30.77
CA ILE A 72 -34.95 0.69 31.44
C ILE A 72 -33.86 -0.34 31.84
N ASP A 73 -33.69 -0.45 33.15
CA ASP A 73 -33.34 -1.54 34.08
C ASP A 73 -32.36 -2.72 33.85
N GLU A 74 -31.46 -2.77 34.83
CA GLU A 74 -31.15 -3.84 35.80
C GLU A 74 -30.72 -5.25 35.36
N THR A 75 -29.44 -5.51 35.59
CA THR A 75 -28.90 -6.86 35.87
C THR A 75 -29.39 -7.35 37.23
N ILE A 76 -30.09 -8.49 37.26
CA ILE A 76 -30.39 -9.24 38.48
C ILE A 76 -29.13 -9.98 38.96
N PRO A 77 -28.70 -9.82 40.23
CA PRO A 77 -27.65 -10.65 40.82
C PRO A 77 -28.25 -11.95 41.39
N GLY A 78 -27.81 -13.12 40.90
CA GLY A 78 -28.16 -14.39 41.56
C GLY A 78 -28.20 -15.67 40.73
N GLU A 79 -27.92 -15.66 39.42
CA GLU A 79 -27.83 -16.91 38.66
C GLU A 79 -26.37 -17.24 38.33
N VAL A 80 -25.94 -18.43 38.76
CA VAL A 80 -24.75 -19.09 38.23
C VAL A 80 -25.03 -19.34 36.74
N ARG A 81 -24.43 -18.53 35.88
CA ARG A 81 -24.53 -18.68 34.43
C ARG A 81 -23.56 -19.78 33.97
N PRO A 82 -24.01 -20.79 33.20
CA PRO A 82 -23.12 -21.85 32.70
C PRO A 82 -22.00 -21.27 31.84
N ILE A 83 -20.84 -21.94 31.82
CA ILE A 83 -19.68 -21.58 30.99
C ILE A 83 -20.06 -21.42 29.50
N ALA A 84 -21.12 -22.10 29.04
CA ALA A 84 -21.67 -21.98 27.69
C ALA A 84 -22.18 -20.58 27.34
N ASP A 85 -22.80 -19.83 28.27
CA ASP A 85 -23.29 -18.47 28.01
C ASP A 85 -22.13 -17.45 27.93
N ILE A 86 -21.08 -17.66 28.73
CA ILE A 86 -19.88 -16.81 28.74
C ILE A 86 -19.08 -17.05 27.45
N ALA A 87 -18.91 -18.32 27.05
CA ALA A 87 -18.24 -18.67 25.80
C ALA A 87 -19.05 -18.26 24.55
N GLN A 88 -20.38 -18.28 24.60
CA GLN A 88 -21.24 -17.78 23.52
C GLN A 88 -21.12 -16.26 23.32
N GLN A 89 -20.98 -15.49 24.41
CA GLN A 89 -20.73 -14.05 24.33
C GLN A 89 -19.31 -13.72 23.83
N GLN A 90 -18.33 -14.57 24.13
CA GLN A 90 -16.91 -14.34 23.76
C GLN A 90 -16.54 -14.81 22.35
N LEU A 91 -17.23 -15.81 21.77
CA LEU A 91 -16.90 -16.34 20.43
C LEU A 91 -17.75 -15.74 19.29
N ARG A 92 -18.65 -14.81 19.62
CA ARG A 92 -19.51 -14.06 18.67
C ARG A 92 -20.34 -14.94 17.69
N PHE A 93 -20.47 -16.25 17.92
CA PHE A 93 -21.29 -17.17 17.11
C PHE A 93 -22.78 -17.19 17.50
N ALA A 94 -23.19 -16.40 18.48
CA ALA A 94 -24.56 -16.37 19.02
C ALA A 94 -25.64 -16.07 17.96
N ASP A 95 -25.27 -15.45 16.84
CA ASP A 95 -26.20 -15.10 15.74
C ASP A 95 -26.22 -16.12 14.58
N ASP A 96 -25.44 -17.20 14.66
CA ASP A 96 -25.38 -18.23 13.62
C ASP A 96 -26.37 -19.36 13.90
N ALA A 97 -27.44 -19.44 13.09
CA ALA A 97 -28.49 -20.44 13.25
C ALA A 97 -27.95 -21.88 13.20
N ARG A 98 -26.85 -22.15 12.47
CA ARG A 98 -26.22 -23.47 12.35
C ARG A 98 -25.54 -23.87 13.65
N PHE A 99 -24.87 -22.92 14.29
CA PHE A 99 -24.25 -23.10 15.59
C PHE A 99 -25.30 -23.33 16.69
N ILE A 100 -26.35 -22.50 16.71
CA ILE A 100 -27.44 -22.56 17.69
C ILE A 100 -28.18 -23.91 17.64
N GLN A 101 -28.41 -24.46 16.44
CA GLN A 101 -29.08 -25.75 16.27
C GLN A 101 -28.38 -26.88 17.04
N VAL A 102 -27.06 -27.03 16.86
CA VAL A 102 -26.29 -28.08 17.54
C VAL A 102 -26.09 -27.75 19.02
N MET A 103 -25.84 -26.48 19.37
CA MET A 103 -25.76 -26.06 20.77
C MET A 103 -27.05 -26.37 21.54
N THR A 104 -28.21 -26.16 20.93
CA THR A 104 -29.50 -26.46 21.55
C THR A 104 -29.69 -27.96 21.76
N ALA A 105 -29.29 -28.78 20.78
CA ALA A 105 -29.31 -30.24 20.92
C ALA A 105 -28.33 -30.74 22.00
N CYS A 106 -27.19 -30.06 22.16
CA CYS A 106 -26.17 -30.37 23.15
C CYS A 106 -26.43 -29.79 24.54
N ALA A 107 -27.46 -28.96 24.73
CA ALA A 107 -27.68 -28.19 25.96
C ALA A 107 -27.77 -29.05 27.24
N ALA A 108 -28.19 -30.32 27.12
CA ALA A 108 -28.26 -31.26 28.24
C ALA A 108 -26.93 -31.97 28.55
N ASN A 109 -25.91 -31.82 27.71
CA ASN A 109 -24.59 -32.43 27.86
C ASN A 109 -23.50 -31.34 27.76
N GLU A 110 -22.95 -30.98 28.92
CA GLU A 110 -21.95 -29.92 29.06
C GLU A 110 -20.67 -30.24 28.27
N SER A 111 -20.26 -31.51 28.20
CA SER A 111 -19.07 -31.92 27.43
C SER A 111 -19.27 -31.67 25.94
N HIS A 112 -20.39 -32.11 25.36
CA HIS A 112 -20.68 -31.89 23.94
C HIS A 112 -20.82 -30.40 23.60
N SER A 113 -21.36 -29.61 24.54
CA SER A 113 -21.42 -28.15 24.40
C SER A 113 -20.02 -27.53 24.35
N GLN A 114 -19.08 -27.98 25.18
CA GLN A 114 -17.67 -27.53 25.13
C GLN A 114 -16.96 -27.99 23.84
N ASP A 115 -17.17 -29.24 23.44
CA ASP A 115 -16.60 -29.80 22.22
C ASP A 115 -17.09 -29.05 20.98
N TRP A 116 -18.37 -28.67 20.94
CA TRP A 116 -18.94 -27.93 19.81
C TRP A 116 -18.34 -26.53 19.65
N LEU A 117 -17.95 -25.86 20.74
CA LEU A 117 -17.22 -24.58 20.70
C LEU A 117 -15.85 -24.72 20.01
N GLN A 118 -15.26 -25.92 20.06
CA GLN A 118 -13.98 -26.23 19.41
C GLN A 118 -14.17 -26.68 17.96
N LEU A 119 -15.20 -27.48 17.69
CA LEU A 119 -15.44 -28.11 16.40
C LEU A 119 -16.03 -27.15 15.36
N PHE A 120 -16.99 -26.32 15.74
CA PHE A 120 -17.70 -25.46 14.80
C PHE A 120 -16.77 -24.48 14.03
N PRO A 121 -15.83 -23.77 14.68
CA PRO A 121 -14.92 -22.88 13.96
C PRO A 121 -13.97 -23.62 12.99
N ARG A 122 -13.58 -24.85 13.33
CA ARG A 122 -12.74 -25.69 12.46
C ARG A 122 -13.50 -26.14 11.22
N ILE A 123 -14.78 -26.47 11.37
CA ILE A 123 -15.68 -26.79 10.25
C ILE A 123 -15.82 -25.59 9.30
N LEU A 124 -16.03 -24.38 9.84
CA LEU A 124 -16.12 -23.17 9.02
C LEU A 124 -14.82 -22.92 8.23
N ALA A 125 -13.68 -23.03 8.89
CA ALA A 125 -12.36 -22.84 8.28
C ALA A 125 -12.08 -23.82 7.14
N ILE A 126 -12.32 -25.12 7.33
CA ILE A 126 -12.08 -26.12 6.27
C ILE A 126 -13.09 -25.97 5.14
N THR A 127 -14.36 -25.69 5.46
CA THR A 127 -15.39 -25.56 4.43
C THR A 127 -15.15 -24.35 3.55
N SER A 128 -14.73 -23.22 4.12
CA SER A 128 -14.40 -22.00 3.36
C SER A 128 -13.19 -22.17 2.44
N LEU A 129 -12.22 -23.01 2.83
CA LEU A 129 -11.09 -23.39 1.98
C LEU A 129 -11.49 -24.28 0.79
N ARG A 130 -12.39 -25.24 1.03
CA ARG A 130 -12.70 -26.31 0.07
C ARG A 130 -13.85 -25.98 -0.86
N VAL A 131 -14.79 -25.15 -0.41
CA VAL A 131 -16.03 -24.91 -1.13
C VAL A 131 -16.13 -23.45 -1.54
N ALA A 132 -15.88 -23.19 -2.82
CA ALA A 132 -16.14 -21.89 -3.45
C ALA A 132 -17.37 -21.99 -4.36
N PRO A 133 -18.26 -20.97 -4.40
CA PRO A 133 -18.25 -19.68 -3.71
C PRO A 133 -18.79 -19.74 -2.26
N PRO A 134 -18.70 -18.65 -1.45
CA PRO A 134 -19.13 -18.62 -0.05
C PRO A 134 -20.59 -19.09 0.21
N ALA A 135 -21.50 -18.86 -0.73
CA ALA A 135 -22.88 -19.35 -0.65
C ALA A 135 -22.97 -20.89 -0.75
N ALA A 136 -22.05 -21.53 -1.48
CA ALA A 136 -21.92 -22.99 -1.51
C ALA A 136 -21.31 -23.50 -0.19
N ALA A 137 -20.31 -22.81 0.36
CA ALA A 137 -19.76 -23.14 1.67
C ALA A 137 -20.83 -23.08 2.78
N ALA A 138 -21.65 -22.04 2.80
CA ALA A 138 -22.72 -21.90 3.80
C ALA A 138 -23.72 -23.07 3.75
N ARG A 139 -24.09 -23.51 2.54
CA ARG A 139 -24.95 -24.69 2.33
C ARG A 139 -24.28 -25.99 2.75
N ALA A 140 -22.98 -26.14 2.48
CA ALA A 140 -22.22 -27.30 2.93
C ALA A 140 -22.18 -27.37 4.47
N VAL A 141 -21.91 -26.27 5.17
CA VAL A 141 -21.96 -26.23 6.65
C VAL A 141 -23.34 -26.61 7.18
N GLN A 142 -24.42 -26.12 6.57
CA GLN A 142 -25.79 -26.53 6.97
C GLN A 142 -26.04 -28.02 6.73
N ALA A 143 -25.53 -28.59 5.63
CA ALA A 143 -25.64 -30.03 5.37
C ALA A 143 -24.85 -30.86 6.40
N ILE A 144 -23.67 -30.40 6.82
CA ILE A 144 -22.87 -31.02 7.89
C ILE A 144 -23.66 -31.03 9.20
N VAL A 145 -24.23 -29.89 9.59
CA VAL A 145 -25.05 -29.76 10.80
C VAL A 145 -26.26 -30.70 10.77
N ASN A 146 -26.99 -30.73 9.65
CA ASN A 146 -28.15 -31.61 9.50
C ASN A 146 -27.76 -33.09 9.63
N LYS A 147 -26.61 -33.48 9.08
CA LYS A 147 -26.13 -34.85 9.15
C LYS A 147 -25.67 -35.23 10.57
N LEU A 148 -24.92 -34.35 11.23
CA LEU A 148 -24.53 -34.54 12.63
C LEU A 148 -25.75 -34.71 13.54
N LEU A 149 -26.77 -33.85 13.39
CA LEU A 149 -27.98 -33.91 14.20
C LEU A 149 -28.82 -35.16 13.95
N ALA A 150 -28.73 -35.77 12.78
CA ALA A 150 -29.42 -37.03 12.47
C ALA A 150 -28.79 -38.22 13.21
N GLU A 151 -27.50 -38.14 13.54
CA GLU A 151 -26.71 -39.19 14.19
C GLU A 151 -26.47 -38.91 15.69
N TYR A 152 -26.88 -37.73 16.19
CA TYR A 152 -26.62 -37.29 17.56
C TYR A 152 -27.54 -37.95 18.59
N GLU A 153 -26.93 -38.55 19.61
CA GLU A 153 -27.61 -39.05 20.81
C GLU A 153 -26.98 -38.44 22.08
N PRO A 154 -27.76 -38.02 23.10
CA PRO A 154 -27.21 -37.38 24.31
C PRO A 154 -26.24 -38.26 25.12
N GLU A 155 -26.35 -39.59 24.96
CA GLU A 155 -25.57 -40.60 25.67
C GLU A 155 -24.24 -40.94 24.97
N MET A 156 -23.96 -40.35 23.80
CA MET A 156 -22.70 -40.55 23.09
C MET A 156 -21.51 -40.11 23.95
N SER A 157 -20.36 -40.77 23.76
CA SER A 157 -19.11 -40.31 24.36
C SER A 157 -18.58 -39.09 23.59
N PRO A 158 -17.76 -38.23 24.22
CA PRO A 158 -17.10 -37.11 23.53
C PRO A 158 -16.34 -37.57 22.28
N ALA A 159 -15.61 -38.68 22.36
CA ALA A 159 -14.90 -39.23 21.20
C ALA A 159 -15.85 -39.66 20.06
N ALA A 160 -17.03 -40.22 20.38
CA ALA A 160 -18.03 -40.56 19.38
C ALA A 160 -18.66 -39.30 18.75
N PHE A 161 -18.84 -38.22 19.52
CA PHE A 161 -19.32 -36.94 19.03
C PHE A 161 -18.32 -36.27 18.05
N TRP A 162 -17.02 -36.29 18.38
CA TRP A 162 -15.96 -35.82 17.49
C TRP A 162 -15.89 -36.65 16.20
N SER A 163 -15.98 -37.99 16.29
CA SER A 163 -15.99 -38.88 15.13
C SER A 163 -17.18 -38.63 14.22
N ALA A 164 -18.40 -38.57 14.77
CA ALA A 164 -19.61 -38.32 13.99
C ALA A 164 -19.55 -36.95 13.28
N THR A 165 -18.95 -35.94 13.93
CA THR A 165 -18.76 -34.62 13.32
C THR A 165 -17.73 -34.68 12.18
N ALA A 166 -16.64 -35.42 12.36
CA ALA A 166 -15.63 -35.64 11.32
C ALA A 166 -16.22 -36.37 10.11
N ASP A 167 -16.98 -37.44 10.34
CA ASP A 167 -17.62 -38.26 9.29
C ASP A 167 -18.68 -37.45 8.52
N ALA A 168 -19.50 -36.66 9.23
CA ALA A 168 -20.45 -35.74 8.61
C ALA A 168 -19.74 -34.69 7.73
N THR A 169 -18.62 -34.13 8.21
CA THR A 169 -17.83 -33.15 7.48
C THR A 169 -17.17 -33.76 6.25
N TRP A 170 -16.55 -34.93 6.40
CA TRP A 170 -15.89 -35.66 5.32
C TRP A 170 -16.85 -35.97 4.17
N GLU A 171 -18.00 -36.57 4.47
CA GLU A 171 -18.95 -36.97 3.43
C GLU A 171 -19.51 -35.78 2.65
N VAL A 172 -19.85 -34.68 3.34
CA VAL A 172 -20.38 -33.48 2.67
C VAL A 172 -19.31 -32.83 1.79
N LEU A 173 -18.06 -32.75 2.26
CA LEU A 173 -16.96 -32.17 1.49
C LEU A 173 -16.56 -33.04 0.30
N GLN A 174 -16.62 -34.37 0.41
CA GLN A 174 -16.43 -35.28 -0.72
C GLN A 174 -17.50 -35.05 -1.81
N GLN A 175 -18.77 -34.95 -1.42
CA GLN A 175 -19.86 -34.74 -2.36
C GLN A 175 -19.82 -33.35 -3.02
N ALA A 176 -19.22 -32.37 -2.34
CA ALA A 176 -19.02 -31.02 -2.86
C ALA A 176 -17.78 -30.88 -3.76
N ALA A 177 -16.89 -31.89 -3.81
CA ALA A 177 -15.66 -31.85 -4.61
C ALA A 177 -15.92 -32.16 -6.11
N PRO A 178 -15.28 -31.45 -7.05
CA PRO A 178 -15.42 -31.74 -8.48
C PRO A 178 -14.80 -33.10 -8.86
N ALA A 179 -15.50 -33.89 -9.68
CA ALA A 179 -15.09 -35.24 -10.06
C ALA A 179 -13.70 -35.28 -10.72
N GLY A 180 -12.80 -36.10 -10.20
CA GLY A 180 -11.48 -36.39 -10.78
C GLY A 180 -10.26 -35.71 -10.14
N SER A 181 -10.35 -35.18 -8.92
CA SER A 181 -9.20 -34.56 -8.23
C SER A 181 -8.48 -35.53 -7.29
N ASP A 182 -7.15 -35.61 -7.37
CA ASP A 182 -6.24 -36.18 -6.34
C ASP A 182 -6.23 -35.33 -5.03
N ALA A 183 -7.31 -34.59 -4.75
CA ALA A 183 -7.47 -33.69 -3.61
C ALA A 183 -7.94 -34.41 -2.33
N ASP A 184 -8.05 -35.75 -2.36
CA ASP A 184 -8.53 -36.56 -1.24
C ASP A 184 -7.49 -36.65 -0.10
N VAL A 185 -6.19 -36.76 -0.41
CA VAL A 185 -5.13 -36.96 0.60
C VAL A 185 -5.00 -35.78 1.55
N LEU A 186 -4.98 -34.55 1.04
CA LEU A 186 -4.86 -33.38 1.90
C LEU A 186 -6.19 -32.99 2.58
N THR A 187 -7.32 -33.28 1.94
CA THR A 187 -8.61 -33.17 2.62
C THR A 187 -8.61 -34.10 3.82
N HIS A 188 -8.01 -35.29 3.70
CA HIS A 188 -7.82 -36.24 4.78
C HIS A 188 -6.89 -35.66 5.85
N ASP A 189 -5.69 -35.19 5.49
CA ASP A 189 -4.75 -34.61 6.47
C ASP A 189 -5.32 -33.40 7.22
N LEU A 190 -6.02 -32.49 6.53
CA LEU A 190 -6.67 -31.33 7.15
C LEU A 190 -7.81 -31.73 8.07
N LEU A 191 -8.59 -32.74 7.70
CA LEU A 191 -9.70 -33.23 8.51
C LEU A 191 -9.19 -34.01 9.71
N ASP A 192 -8.17 -34.87 9.53
CA ASP A 192 -7.50 -35.58 10.62
C ASP A 192 -6.94 -34.59 11.65
N ASN A 193 -6.36 -33.46 11.22
CA ASN A 193 -5.85 -32.44 12.13
C ASN A 193 -6.95 -31.57 12.74
N ALA A 194 -8.02 -31.28 12.00
CA ALA A 194 -9.15 -30.52 12.53
C ALA A 194 -9.98 -31.28 13.56
N PHE A 195 -10.00 -32.61 13.44
CA PHE A 195 -10.73 -33.50 14.35
C PHE A 195 -9.79 -34.32 15.26
N ALA A 196 -8.49 -34.03 15.26
CA ALA A 196 -7.54 -34.61 16.20
C ALA A 196 -7.97 -34.29 17.65
N ALA A 197 -7.92 -35.30 18.51
CA ALA A 197 -8.31 -35.18 19.91
C ALA A 197 -7.54 -34.04 20.59
N PRO A 198 -8.18 -33.22 21.44
CA PRO A 198 -7.55 -32.05 22.07
C PRO A 198 -6.31 -32.38 22.91
N GLU A 199 -6.15 -33.63 23.35
CA GLU A 199 -4.98 -34.14 24.09
C GLU A 199 -3.72 -34.32 23.21
N LEU A 200 -3.89 -34.45 21.88
CA LEU A 200 -2.80 -34.71 20.92
C LEU A 200 -2.25 -33.43 20.27
N THR A 201 -3.00 -32.32 20.32
CA THR A 201 -2.64 -31.06 19.66
C THR A 201 -2.80 -29.87 20.62
N PRO A 202 -1.94 -29.73 21.65
CA PRO A 202 -2.06 -28.68 22.68
C PRO A 202 -1.90 -27.24 22.13
N LEU A 203 -1.55 -27.07 20.86
CA LEU A 203 -1.33 -25.79 20.20
C LEU A 203 -2.59 -25.11 19.64
N LEU A 204 -3.73 -25.82 19.50
CA LEU A 204 -4.88 -25.30 18.74
C LEU A 204 -6.21 -25.33 19.50
N ASP A 205 -6.34 -24.48 20.51
CA ASP A 205 -7.65 -24.16 21.10
C ASP A 205 -8.38 -23.13 20.22
N ALA A 206 -9.43 -23.58 19.52
CA ALA A 206 -10.13 -22.77 18.55
C ALA A 206 -10.90 -21.61 19.18
N ALA A 207 -11.35 -21.77 20.42
CA ALA A 207 -12.00 -20.71 21.17
C ALA A 207 -10.99 -19.60 21.53
N SER A 208 -9.83 -19.98 22.07
CA SER A 208 -8.75 -19.03 22.37
C SER A 208 -8.22 -18.32 21.12
N VAL A 209 -8.18 -18.99 19.96
CA VAL A 209 -7.80 -18.35 18.69
C VAL A 209 -8.77 -17.22 18.35
N HIS A 210 -10.08 -17.44 18.46
CA HIS A 210 -11.09 -16.42 18.17
C HIS A 210 -11.04 -15.25 19.15
N GLU A 211 -10.81 -15.52 20.45
CA GLU A 211 -10.64 -14.48 21.47
C GLU A 211 -9.44 -13.56 21.13
N ILE A 212 -8.31 -14.13 20.72
CA ILE A 212 -7.13 -13.36 20.30
C ILE A 212 -7.44 -12.50 19.06
N LEU A 213 -8.20 -13.04 18.10
CA LEU A 213 -8.56 -12.32 16.90
C LEU A 213 -9.54 -11.17 17.19
N ASP A 214 -10.49 -11.36 18.10
CA ASP A 214 -11.42 -10.34 18.61
C ASP A 214 -10.68 -9.17 19.27
N GLU A 215 -9.61 -9.43 20.03
CA GLU A 215 -8.78 -8.37 20.61
C GLU A 215 -8.01 -7.58 19.53
N CYS A 216 -7.67 -8.23 18.41
CA CYS A 216 -6.84 -7.64 17.36
C CYS A 216 -7.65 -6.90 16.30
N ILE A 217 -8.82 -7.42 15.94
CA ILE A 217 -9.63 -6.96 14.82
C ILE A 217 -10.95 -6.42 15.37
N PRO A 218 -11.30 -5.15 15.14
CA PRO A 218 -10.56 -4.13 14.37
C PRO A 218 -9.54 -3.33 15.21
N HIS A 219 -9.37 -3.67 16.49
CA HIS A 219 -8.83 -2.74 17.48
C HIS A 219 -7.35 -2.39 17.36
N LEU A 220 -6.51 -3.28 16.81
CA LEU A 220 -5.05 -3.14 16.77
C LEU A 220 -4.47 -3.03 15.35
N LEU A 221 -5.33 -3.03 14.32
CA LEU A 221 -4.89 -2.94 12.93
C LEU A 221 -4.84 -1.48 12.44
N PRO A 222 -3.77 -1.07 11.73
CA PRO A 222 -3.71 0.25 11.10
C PRO A 222 -4.84 0.45 10.08
N ALA A 223 -5.33 1.69 9.93
CA ALA A 223 -6.42 2.03 9.01
C ALA A 223 -6.15 1.57 7.57
N ASP A 224 -4.91 1.73 7.07
CA ASP A 224 -4.50 1.25 5.75
C ASP A 224 -4.60 -0.27 5.60
N THR A 225 -4.30 -1.01 6.66
CA THR A 225 -4.42 -2.48 6.67
C THR A 225 -5.89 -2.89 6.71
N LEU A 226 -6.70 -2.24 7.55
CA LEU A 226 -8.14 -2.47 7.60
C LEU A 226 -8.79 -2.17 6.24
N ARG A 227 -8.39 -1.10 5.55
CA ARG A 227 -8.90 -0.78 4.21
C ARG A 227 -8.61 -1.88 3.19
N VAL A 228 -7.37 -2.41 3.15
CA VAL A 228 -7.01 -3.51 2.24
C VAL A 228 -7.80 -4.78 2.57
N LEU A 229 -8.02 -5.07 3.86
CA LEU A 229 -8.85 -6.19 4.29
C LEU A 229 -10.33 -5.98 3.90
N CYS A 230 -10.90 -4.79 4.08
CA CYS A 230 -12.26 -4.47 3.63
C CYS A 230 -12.38 -4.66 2.11
N LEU A 231 -11.47 -4.13 1.30
CA LEU A 231 -11.48 -4.34 -0.15
C LEU A 231 -11.45 -5.83 -0.53
N ARG A 232 -10.73 -6.66 0.24
CA ARG A 232 -10.65 -8.11 0.00
C ARG A 232 -11.88 -8.88 0.47
N TYR A 233 -12.38 -8.60 1.66
CA TYR A 233 -13.37 -9.41 2.38
C TYR A 233 -14.78 -8.81 2.35
N LEU A 234 -14.90 -7.49 2.52
CA LEU A 234 -16.16 -6.76 2.43
C LEU A 234 -16.62 -6.62 0.97
N HIS A 235 -15.73 -6.16 0.09
CA HIS A 235 -16.05 -5.95 -1.34
C HIS A 235 -15.83 -7.19 -2.20
N GLY A 236 -15.20 -8.24 -1.65
CA GLY A 236 -14.91 -9.49 -2.37
C GLY A 236 -13.99 -9.30 -3.58
N LEU A 237 -13.15 -8.25 -3.61
CA LEU A 237 -12.26 -7.98 -4.73
C LEU A 237 -11.08 -8.95 -4.72
N SER A 238 -10.66 -9.38 -5.92
CA SER A 238 -9.38 -10.08 -6.06
C SER A 238 -8.21 -9.13 -5.81
N PRO A 239 -7.03 -9.61 -5.37
CA PRO A 239 -5.86 -8.75 -5.16
C PRO A 239 -5.51 -7.88 -6.37
N ARG A 240 -5.73 -8.39 -7.59
CA ARG A 240 -5.53 -7.64 -8.83
C ARG A 240 -6.48 -6.45 -8.94
N ARG A 241 -7.75 -6.62 -8.56
CA ARG A 241 -8.74 -5.53 -8.55
C ARG A 241 -8.46 -4.53 -7.44
N ILE A 242 -8.05 -4.98 -6.27
CA ILE A 242 -7.61 -4.12 -5.16
C ILE A 242 -6.39 -3.29 -5.59
N ALA A 243 -5.42 -3.92 -6.25
CA ALA A 243 -4.21 -3.29 -6.77
C ALA A 243 -4.53 -2.19 -7.79
N MET A 244 -5.40 -2.49 -8.75
CA MET A 244 -5.91 -1.48 -9.69
C MET A 244 -6.64 -0.34 -8.97
N HIS A 245 -7.49 -0.67 -8.00
CA HIS A 245 -8.28 0.31 -7.24
C HIS A 245 -7.41 1.25 -6.39
N LEU A 246 -6.39 0.72 -5.74
CA LEU A 246 -5.47 1.48 -4.90
C LEU A 246 -4.28 2.08 -5.67
N ASN A 247 -4.21 1.87 -6.99
CA ASN A 247 -3.05 2.18 -7.81
C ASN A 247 -1.73 1.64 -7.22
N ARG A 248 -1.74 0.38 -6.78
CA ARG A 248 -0.59 -0.33 -6.19
C ARG A 248 -0.24 -1.57 -7.02
N PRO A 249 1.02 -2.05 -7.00
CA PRO A 249 1.36 -3.33 -7.61
C PRO A 249 0.57 -4.49 -6.99
N VAL A 250 0.15 -5.46 -7.81
CA VAL A 250 -0.62 -6.62 -7.32
C VAL A 250 0.16 -7.44 -6.29
N GLN A 251 1.48 -7.51 -6.47
CA GLN A 251 2.39 -8.20 -5.56
C GLN A 251 2.41 -7.52 -4.18
N HIS A 252 2.35 -6.18 -4.12
CA HIS A 252 2.25 -5.46 -2.84
C HIS A 252 0.96 -5.77 -2.12
N VAL A 253 -0.17 -5.80 -2.81
CA VAL A 253 -1.46 -6.16 -2.20
C VAL A 253 -1.43 -7.60 -1.69
N GLN A 254 -0.90 -8.54 -2.48
CA GLN A 254 -0.77 -9.94 -2.09
C GLN A 254 0.16 -10.11 -0.87
N LEU A 255 1.32 -9.43 -0.88
CA LEU A 255 2.26 -9.45 0.22
C LEU A 255 1.66 -8.84 1.48
N HIS A 256 0.92 -7.72 1.36
CA HIS A 256 0.24 -7.06 2.47
C HIS A 256 -0.82 -8.00 3.09
N LEU A 257 -1.68 -8.60 2.29
CA LEU A 257 -2.66 -9.60 2.75
C LEU A 257 -1.98 -10.79 3.43
N SER A 258 -0.88 -11.28 2.89
CA SER A 258 -0.12 -12.39 3.48
C SER A 258 0.54 -12.00 4.80
N LYS A 259 1.25 -10.86 4.87
CA LYS A 259 1.92 -10.39 6.09
C LYS A 259 0.93 -10.25 7.24
N VAL A 260 -0.27 -9.72 6.96
CA VAL A 260 -1.33 -9.56 7.96
C VAL A 260 -1.83 -10.91 8.48
N ARG A 261 -2.16 -11.85 7.59
CA ARG A 261 -2.63 -13.19 8.00
C ARG A 261 -1.55 -13.96 8.76
N ILE A 262 -0.30 -13.89 8.31
CA ILE A 262 0.85 -14.52 8.99
C ILE A 262 1.08 -13.91 10.37
N HIS A 263 0.97 -12.59 10.48
CA HIS A 263 1.07 -11.91 11.77
C HIS A 263 0.00 -12.37 12.76
N LEU A 264 -1.25 -12.50 12.30
CA LEU A 264 -2.35 -13.01 13.12
C LEU A 264 -2.12 -14.48 13.53
N VAL A 265 -1.69 -15.34 12.59
CA VAL A 265 -1.31 -16.73 12.86
C VAL A 265 -0.19 -16.82 13.91
N ALA A 266 0.88 -16.04 13.74
CA ALA A 266 2.00 -16.00 14.68
C ALA A 266 1.56 -15.54 16.08
N ARG A 267 0.62 -14.58 16.15
CA ARG A 267 0.07 -14.11 17.43
C ARG A 267 -0.77 -15.18 18.12
N CYS A 268 -1.54 -15.95 17.37
CA CYS A 268 -2.28 -17.09 17.91
C CYS A 268 -1.36 -18.21 18.42
N LEU A 269 -0.20 -18.44 17.79
CA LEU A 269 0.78 -19.45 18.20
C LEU A 269 1.62 -19.04 19.43
N ASN A 270 1.90 -17.75 19.60
CA ASN A 270 2.83 -17.22 20.62
C ASN A 270 2.24 -17.01 22.03
N ARG A 271 1.11 -17.65 22.37
CA ARG A 271 0.40 -17.46 23.66
C ARG A 271 1.23 -17.81 24.92
N GLY A 272 2.40 -18.45 24.77
CA GLY A 272 3.19 -19.01 25.88
C GLY A 272 4.46 -18.29 26.30
N GLY A 273 4.87 -17.17 25.69
CA GLY A 273 6.07 -16.40 26.12
C GLY A 273 7.44 -17.08 25.93
N ASP A 274 7.49 -18.38 25.62
CA ASP A 274 8.72 -19.11 25.33
C ASP A 274 8.75 -19.58 23.87
N HIS A 275 9.85 -19.24 23.18
CA HIS A 275 10.33 -19.69 21.88
C HIS A 275 9.39 -20.58 21.04
N ALA A 276 8.50 -19.97 20.24
CA ALA A 276 7.92 -20.67 19.10
C ALA A 276 9.02 -20.89 18.03
N ALA A 277 9.05 -22.07 17.43
CA ALA A 277 9.89 -22.35 16.28
C ALA A 277 9.62 -21.30 15.18
N PRO A 278 10.67 -20.85 14.45
CA PRO A 278 10.47 -19.89 13.37
C PRO A 278 9.52 -20.49 12.34
N LEU A 279 8.36 -19.86 12.18
CA LEU A 279 7.48 -20.11 11.06
C LEU A 279 8.32 -19.94 9.78
N ASP A 280 8.40 -20.96 8.92
CA ASP A 280 8.97 -20.77 7.60
C ASP A 280 8.05 -19.79 6.85
N ALA A 281 8.47 -18.52 6.82
CA ALA A 281 7.74 -17.44 6.18
C ALA A 281 7.49 -17.75 4.70
N GLY A 282 8.37 -18.54 4.06
CA GLY A 282 8.21 -18.99 2.68
C GLY A 282 6.96 -19.82 2.46
N ASP A 283 6.68 -20.78 3.35
CA ASP A 283 5.51 -21.66 3.27
C ASP A 283 4.22 -20.92 3.52
N LEU A 284 4.12 -20.15 4.60
CA LEU A 284 2.91 -19.41 4.89
C LEU A 284 2.60 -18.32 3.86
N HIS A 285 3.62 -17.73 3.22
CA HIS A 285 3.42 -16.82 2.08
C HIS A 285 2.91 -17.55 0.83
N ARG A 286 3.29 -18.80 0.61
CA ARG A 286 2.75 -19.63 -0.48
C ARG A 286 1.29 -20.01 -0.20
N TRP A 287 0.98 -20.43 1.03
CA TRP A 287 -0.38 -20.78 1.46
C TRP A 287 -1.33 -19.58 1.48
N SER A 288 -0.88 -18.42 1.97
CA SER A 288 -1.71 -17.21 1.94
C SER A 288 -1.99 -16.73 0.52
N ARG A 289 -1.12 -17.02 -0.46
CA ARG A 289 -1.40 -16.70 -1.87
C ARG A 289 -2.49 -17.59 -2.47
N LEU A 290 -2.58 -18.84 -2.03
CA LEU A 290 -3.63 -19.78 -2.46
C LEU A 290 -5.03 -19.32 -2.02
N LEU A 291 -5.15 -18.67 -0.84
CA LEU A 291 -6.39 -18.04 -0.36
C LEU A 291 -6.91 -16.89 -1.23
N ASP A 292 -6.04 -16.32 -2.06
CA ASP A 292 -6.36 -15.18 -2.92
C ASP A 292 -6.35 -15.54 -4.42
N ALA A 293 -6.06 -16.79 -4.75
CA ALA A 293 -6.06 -17.29 -6.12
C ALA A 293 -7.50 -17.62 -6.58
N PRO A 294 -7.85 -17.38 -7.86
CA PRO A 294 -9.12 -17.86 -8.40
C PRO A 294 -9.21 -19.39 -8.28
N ALA A 295 -10.39 -19.94 -7.96
CA ALA A 295 -10.60 -21.38 -7.83
C ALA A 295 -10.57 -22.11 -9.21
N ASN A 296 -9.43 -22.05 -9.90
CA ASN A 296 -9.19 -22.64 -11.21
C ASN A 296 -8.09 -23.70 -11.15
N GLU A 297 -7.89 -24.39 -12.28
CA GLU A 297 -6.96 -25.51 -12.43
C GLU A 297 -5.49 -25.12 -12.18
N ALA A 298 -5.10 -23.87 -12.49
CA ALA A 298 -3.74 -23.36 -12.26
C ALA A 298 -3.42 -23.20 -10.77
N SER A 299 -4.38 -22.75 -9.96
CA SER A 299 -4.24 -22.67 -8.50
C SER A 299 -4.10 -24.05 -7.86
N ARG A 300 -4.73 -25.08 -8.47
CA ARG A 300 -4.59 -26.47 -8.06
C ARG A 300 -3.23 -27.05 -8.47
N HIS A 301 -2.71 -26.71 -9.65
CA HIS A 301 -1.35 -27.09 -10.03
C HIS A 301 -0.28 -26.45 -9.12
N LEU A 302 -0.44 -25.19 -8.73
CA LEU A 302 0.42 -24.54 -7.73
C LEU A 302 0.35 -25.22 -6.36
N TRP A 303 -0.85 -25.69 -5.98
CA TRP A 303 -1.04 -26.52 -4.79
C TRP A 303 -0.23 -27.82 -4.87
N HIS A 304 -0.34 -28.57 -5.99
CA HIS A 304 0.37 -29.83 -6.19
C HIS A 304 1.90 -29.67 -6.32
N ALA A 305 2.37 -28.59 -6.96
CA ALA A 305 3.80 -28.29 -7.11
C ALA A 305 4.47 -27.97 -5.77
N ASN A 306 3.78 -27.25 -4.87
CA ASN A 306 4.27 -26.97 -3.52
C ASN A 306 4.41 -28.25 -2.66
N GLN A 307 3.63 -29.29 -2.94
CA GLN A 307 3.64 -30.56 -2.21
C GLN A 307 4.85 -31.45 -2.55
N GLN A 308 5.30 -31.44 -3.80
CA GLN A 308 6.44 -32.29 -4.21
C GLN A 308 7.78 -31.81 -3.68
N GLN A 309 7.87 -30.58 -3.16
CA GLN A 309 9.11 -29.96 -2.71
C GLN A 309 9.30 -29.96 -1.19
N ASN A 310 8.34 -30.40 -0.36
CA ASN A 310 8.37 -30.13 1.08
C ASN A 310 7.92 -31.32 1.95
N GLU A 311 8.83 -31.87 2.75
CA GLU A 311 8.56 -32.97 3.72
C GLU A 311 8.11 -32.46 5.11
N SER A 312 8.04 -31.14 5.36
CA SER A 312 7.93 -30.58 6.73
C SER A 312 6.85 -29.51 6.95
N THR A 313 5.72 -29.53 6.23
CA THR A 313 4.62 -28.60 6.55
C THR A 313 3.81 -29.15 7.72
N GLU A 314 3.79 -28.46 8.87
CA GLU A 314 2.90 -28.80 9.99
C GLU A 314 1.44 -28.48 9.63
N PRO A 315 0.53 -29.48 9.56
CA PRO A 315 -0.88 -29.28 9.17
C PRO A 315 -1.64 -28.31 10.09
N THR A 316 -1.19 -28.16 11.34
CA THR A 316 -1.73 -27.21 12.32
C THR A 316 -1.63 -25.76 11.87
N HIS A 317 -0.53 -25.37 11.20
CA HIS A 317 -0.35 -24.01 10.68
C HIS A 317 -1.32 -23.70 9.53
N LEU A 318 -1.60 -24.69 8.69
CA LEU A 318 -2.54 -24.54 7.57
C LEU A 318 -3.98 -24.39 8.07
N LEU A 319 -4.38 -25.17 9.06
CA LEU A 319 -5.68 -25.05 9.71
C LEU A 319 -5.83 -23.69 10.41
N LEU A 320 -4.80 -23.22 11.12
CA LEU A 320 -4.83 -21.93 11.80
C LEU A 320 -4.93 -20.76 10.81
N LEU A 321 -4.20 -20.83 9.68
CA LEU A 321 -4.32 -19.86 8.59
C LEU A 321 -5.73 -19.85 7.98
N ALA A 322 -6.37 -21.02 7.85
CA ALA A 322 -7.74 -21.15 7.38
C ALA A 322 -8.74 -20.48 8.35
N MET A 323 -8.55 -20.68 9.65
CA MET A 323 -9.38 -20.05 10.69
C MET A 323 -9.26 -18.53 10.68
N VAL A 324 -8.05 -17.99 10.54
CA VAL A 324 -7.82 -16.54 10.38
C VAL A 324 -8.53 -16.01 9.13
N HIS A 325 -8.46 -16.74 8.01
CA HIS A 325 -9.11 -16.34 6.77
C HIS A 325 -10.64 -16.31 6.87
N ASP A 326 -11.25 -17.35 7.45
CA ASP A 326 -12.69 -17.42 7.69
C ASP A 326 -13.16 -16.31 8.63
N TYR A 327 -12.43 -16.11 9.74
CA TYR A 327 -12.73 -15.07 10.73
C TYR A 327 -12.78 -13.67 10.09
N LEU A 328 -11.75 -13.30 9.32
CA LEU A 328 -11.69 -12.02 8.61
C LEU A 328 -12.88 -11.82 7.65
N GLY A 329 -13.33 -12.89 6.98
CA GLY A 329 -14.49 -12.85 6.10
C GLY A 329 -15.81 -12.60 6.83
N ARG A 330 -15.93 -13.05 8.08
CA ARG A 330 -17.12 -12.86 8.91
C ARG A 330 -17.15 -11.50 9.58
N GLU A 331 -16.04 -11.09 10.20
CA GLU A 331 -15.96 -9.82 10.93
C GLU A 331 -16.06 -8.61 10.00
N LEU A 332 -15.49 -8.70 8.79
CA LEU A 332 -15.57 -7.63 7.80
C LEU A 332 -16.78 -7.78 6.86
N SER A 333 -17.84 -8.47 7.29
CA SER A 333 -19.05 -8.67 6.50
C SER A 333 -20.04 -7.48 6.59
N PRO A 334 -20.88 -7.25 5.57
CA PRO A 334 -21.88 -6.18 5.60
C PRO A 334 -22.84 -6.28 6.79
N LYS A 335 -23.23 -7.51 7.17
CA LYS A 335 -24.11 -7.77 8.32
C LYS A 335 -23.47 -7.23 9.61
N ARG A 336 -22.19 -7.50 9.83
CA ARG A 336 -21.46 -7.07 11.04
C ARG A 336 -21.26 -5.57 11.09
N LEU A 337 -20.94 -4.95 9.97
CA LEU A 337 -20.83 -3.50 9.90
C LEU A 337 -22.12 -2.79 10.31
N LEU A 338 -23.27 -3.30 9.87
CA LEU A 338 -24.57 -2.72 10.22
C LEU A 338 -24.90 -2.81 11.72
N ASP A 339 -24.42 -3.84 12.41
CA ASP A 339 -24.68 -4.05 13.83
C ASP A 339 -23.68 -3.29 14.73
N GLU A 340 -22.43 -3.09 14.30
CA GLU A 340 -21.34 -2.54 15.14
C GLU A 340 -21.05 -1.04 14.97
N ILE A 341 -21.35 -0.44 13.81
CA ILE A 341 -21.11 1.00 13.55
C ILE A 341 -21.67 1.92 14.64
N PRO A 342 -22.89 1.70 15.18
CA PRO A 342 -23.44 2.56 16.24
C PRO A 342 -22.70 2.46 17.59
N ALA A 343 -22.00 1.35 17.83
CA ALA A 343 -21.35 1.04 19.11
C ALA A 343 -19.83 1.33 19.09
N GLN A 344 -19.22 1.45 17.91
CA GLN A 344 -17.78 1.52 17.75
C GLN A 344 -17.25 2.96 17.89
N LYS A 345 -16.19 3.13 18.69
CA LYS A 345 -15.50 4.43 18.90
C LYS A 345 -14.11 4.50 18.27
N ASN A 346 -13.65 3.43 17.62
CA ASN A 346 -12.34 3.37 17.01
C ASN A 346 -12.30 4.17 15.69
N GLU A 347 -11.53 5.27 15.68
CA GLU A 347 -11.37 6.16 14.53
C GLU A 347 -10.78 5.45 13.29
N ALA A 348 -9.83 4.52 13.45
CA ALA A 348 -9.21 3.80 12.33
C ALA A 348 -10.21 2.86 11.64
N TYR A 349 -11.09 2.23 12.43
CA TYR A 349 -12.18 1.43 11.90
C TYR A 349 -13.20 2.30 11.18
N LEU A 350 -13.71 3.35 11.82
CA LEU A 350 -14.68 4.26 11.21
C LEU A 350 -14.16 4.88 9.91
N LEU A 351 -12.88 5.29 9.88
CA LEU A 351 -12.23 5.83 8.68
C LEU A 351 -12.08 4.78 7.57
N ALA A 352 -11.71 3.54 7.92
CA ALA A 352 -11.60 2.46 6.94
C ALA A 352 -12.98 2.09 6.34
N ILE A 353 -14.04 2.15 7.15
CA ILE A 353 -15.42 1.94 6.68
C ILE A 353 -15.90 3.11 5.83
N GLU A 354 -15.64 4.35 6.24
CA GLU A 354 -15.94 5.54 5.44
C GLU A 354 -15.23 5.50 4.07
N GLN A 355 -13.94 5.14 4.04
CA GLN A 355 -13.19 4.97 2.80
C GLN A 355 -13.72 3.80 1.97
N SER A 356 -14.07 2.68 2.59
CA SER A 356 -14.68 1.54 1.90
C SER A 356 -16.02 1.92 1.25
N LEU A 357 -16.81 2.79 1.89
CA LEU A 357 -18.05 3.32 1.31
C LEU A 357 -17.78 4.24 0.11
N ARG A 358 -16.78 5.12 0.18
CA ARG A 358 -16.34 5.94 -0.97
C ARG A 358 -15.82 5.07 -2.13
N ASP A 359 -15.15 3.96 -1.80
CA ASP A 359 -14.63 3.01 -2.78
C ASP A 359 -15.79 2.36 -3.60
N ILE A 360 -17.03 2.31 -3.10
CA ILE A 360 -18.21 1.77 -3.83
C ILE A 360 -18.58 2.65 -5.03
N GLU A 361 -18.53 3.98 -4.87
CA GLU A 361 -18.85 4.94 -5.94
C GLU A 361 -17.80 4.87 -7.07
N ALA A 362 -16.51 4.78 -6.69
CA ALA A 362 -15.40 4.65 -7.63
C ALA A 362 -15.40 3.31 -8.38
N LEU A 363 -15.69 2.20 -7.69
CA LEU A 363 -15.78 0.87 -8.30
C LEU A 363 -17.00 0.75 -9.24
N GLY A 364 -18.12 1.43 -8.93
CA GLY A 364 -19.32 1.47 -9.77
C GLY A 364 -19.12 2.14 -11.13
N ALA A 365 -18.32 3.23 -11.18
CA ALA A 365 -18.07 3.99 -12.41
C ALA A 365 -17.29 3.20 -13.49
N THR A 366 -16.49 2.20 -13.09
CA THR A 366 -15.68 1.39 -14.01
C THR A 366 -16.49 0.29 -14.74
N SER A 367 -17.67 -0.07 -14.23
CA SER A 367 -18.53 -1.11 -14.84
C SER A 367 -19.20 -0.63 -16.14
N ASP A 368 -19.59 0.65 -16.22
CA ASP A 368 -20.34 1.19 -17.37
C ASP A 368 -19.49 1.45 -18.63
N ALA A 369 -18.18 1.68 -18.48
CA ALA A 369 -17.28 1.91 -19.62
C ALA A 369 -17.07 0.65 -20.48
N SER A 370 -17.17 -0.54 -19.87
CA SER A 370 -16.87 -1.83 -20.51
C SER A 370 -18.03 -2.45 -21.32
N LEU A 371 -19.25 -1.91 -21.21
CA LEU A 371 -20.45 -2.41 -21.91
C LEU A 371 -20.80 -1.64 -23.21
N SER A 372 -19.97 -0.68 -23.62
CA SER A 372 -20.26 0.24 -24.73
C SER A 372 -19.85 -0.26 -26.13
N SER A 373 -19.26 -1.46 -26.26
CA SER A 373 -18.68 -1.94 -27.53
C SER A 373 -19.48 -2.99 -28.32
N LEU A 374 -20.80 -3.11 -28.13
CA LEU A 374 -21.64 -4.00 -28.95
C LEU A 374 -22.60 -3.21 -29.87
N PRO A 375 -22.74 -3.60 -31.16
CA PRO A 375 -23.51 -2.84 -32.13
C PRO A 375 -25.03 -2.96 -31.87
N ARG A 376 -25.69 -1.83 -31.63
CA ARG A 376 -27.15 -1.74 -31.47
C ARG A 376 -27.86 -1.90 -32.82
N LYS A 377 -28.81 -2.84 -32.90
CA LYS A 377 -29.86 -2.87 -33.94
C LYS A 377 -31.18 -2.39 -33.34
N ASN A 378 -31.86 -1.51 -34.10
CA ASN A 378 -33.21 -0.95 -33.94
C ASN A 378 -34.25 -2.02 -33.49
N ALA A 379 -35.32 -1.74 -32.75
CA ALA A 379 -36.21 -0.58 -32.79
C ALA A 379 -37.12 -0.45 -31.53
N ASP A 380 -37.76 0.72 -31.46
CA ASP A 380 -39.07 1.06 -30.87
C ASP A 380 -39.25 1.44 -29.39
N SER A 381 -39.14 2.76 -29.18
CA SER A 381 -40.24 3.66 -28.77
C SER A 381 -41.23 3.16 -27.71
N ARG A 382 -40.93 3.49 -26.44
CA ARG A 382 -41.88 4.11 -25.49
C ARG A 382 -41.17 4.56 -24.21
N ARG A 383 -41.55 5.77 -23.76
CA ARG A 383 -41.36 6.41 -22.43
C ARG A 383 -40.25 7.47 -22.30
N PRO A 384 -40.49 8.74 -22.75
CA PRO A 384 -39.77 9.92 -22.29
C PRO A 384 -40.43 10.52 -21.03
N LEU A 385 -40.65 9.73 -19.98
CA LEU A 385 -41.31 10.20 -18.75
C LEU A 385 -40.57 9.90 -17.44
N ALA A 386 -39.52 9.08 -17.46
CA ALA A 386 -38.71 8.78 -16.26
C ALA A 386 -37.63 9.83 -15.98
N ILE A 387 -37.04 10.43 -17.03
CA ILE A 387 -35.92 11.40 -16.88
C ILE A 387 -36.42 12.77 -16.40
N ALA A 388 -37.66 13.15 -16.74
CA ALA A 388 -38.26 14.41 -16.29
C ALA A 388 -38.66 14.39 -14.80
N ALA A 389 -38.95 13.21 -14.22
CA ALA A 389 -39.26 13.09 -12.79
C ALA A 389 -38.01 13.23 -11.91
N ILE A 390 -36.86 12.71 -12.37
CA ILE A 390 -35.59 12.75 -11.63
C ILE A 390 -35.00 14.16 -11.59
N LEU A 391 -35.08 14.91 -12.71
CA LEU A 391 -34.64 16.31 -12.76
C LEU A 391 -35.55 17.27 -11.97
N GLY A 392 -36.84 16.97 -11.87
CA GLY A 392 -37.78 17.78 -11.09
C GLY A 392 -37.56 17.70 -9.57
N ILE A 393 -37.15 16.52 -9.06
CA ILE A 393 -36.90 16.29 -7.64
C ILE A 393 -35.57 16.95 -7.20
N ALA A 394 -34.52 16.87 -8.02
CA ALA A 394 -33.25 17.54 -7.75
C ALA A 394 -33.35 19.08 -7.75
N ALA A 395 -34.14 19.65 -8.66
CA ALA A 395 -34.38 21.10 -8.70
C ALA A 395 -35.25 21.59 -7.52
N GLY A 396 -36.20 20.77 -7.06
CA GLY A 396 -37.02 21.07 -5.87
C GLY A 396 -36.21 21.05 -4.57
N LEU A 397 -35.25 20.12 -4.44
CA LEU A 397 -34.35 20.07 -3.28
C LEU A 397 -33.36 21.24 -3.25
N LEU A 398 -32.81 21.64 -4.40
CA LEU A 398 -31.92 22.81 -4.46
C LEU A 398 -32.64 24.13 -4.12
N LEU A 399 -33.92 24.27 -4.49
CA LEU A 399 -34.75 25.41 -4.09
C LEU A 399 -35.11 25.39 -2.60
N ALA A 400 -35.35 24.21 -2.00
CA ALA A 400 -35.60 24.08 -0.58
C ALA A 400 -34.35 24.40 0.28
N ILE A 401 -33.17 23.99 -0.19
CA ILE A 401 -31.87 24.30 0.44
C ILE A 401 -31.56 25.79 0.33
N GLY A 402 -31.81 26.41 -0.83
CA GLY A 402 -31.62 27.85 -1.02
C GLY A 402 -32.49 28.73 -0.13
N VAL A 403 -33.76 28.35 0.08
CA VAL A 403 -34.69 29.09 0.97
C VAL A 403 -34.35 28.85 2.45
N GLY A 404 -33.92 27.65 2.82
CA GLY A 404 -33.49 27.31 4.19
C GLY A 404 -32.23 28.06 4.63
N VAL A 405 -31.24 28.19 3.75
CA VAL A 405 -30.01 28.95 4.01
C VAL A 405 -30.27 30.46 4.08
N TRP A 406 -31.18 30.98 3.24
CA TRP A 406 -31.53 32.40 3.26
C TRP A 406 -32.37 32.81 4.49
N MET A 407 -33.26 31.94 4.99
CA MET A 407 -34.03 32.20 6.20
C MET A 407 -33.20 32.05 7.50
N ASN A 408 -32.14 31.24 7.50
CA ASN A 408 -31.27 31.05 8.67
C ASN A 408 -30.21 32.16 8.83
N ALA A 409 -29.94 32.94 7.77
CA ALA A 409 -29.01 34.07 7.80
C ALA A 409 -29.61 35.35 8.43
N GLN A 410 -30.86 35.35 8.92
CA GLN A 410 -31.54 36.52 9.47
C GLN A 410 -31.92 36.45 10.96
N GLN A 411 -31.41 35.50 11.75
CA GLN A 411 -31.65 35.51 13.21
C GLN A 411 -30.44 36.06 13.99
N PRO A 412 -30.57 37.20 14.71
CA PRO A 412 -29.55 37.66 15.62
C PRO A 412 -29.48 36.77 16.86
N ALA A 413 -28.27 36.47 17.32
CA ALA A 413 -27.98 35.60 18.44
C ALA A 413 -28.62 36.08 19.75
N GLU A 414 -29.49 35.26 20.35
CA GLU A 414 -29.93 35.40 21.73
C GLU A 414 -28.91 34.76 22.68
N SER A 415 -28.21 35.60 23.45
CA SER A 415 -27.38 35.21 24.58
C SER A 415 -28.25 34.91 25.81
N LYS A 416 -28.30 33.65 26.26
CA LYS A 416 -28.91 33.29 27.57
C LYS A 416 -27.93 33.56 28.70
N LEU A 417 -28.17 34.65 29.43
CA LEU A 417 -27.61 34.95 30.75
C LEU A 417 -28.25 34.07 31.82
N LEU A 418 -27.41 33.58 32.74
CA LEU A 418 -27.76 32.84 33.95
C LEU A 418 -28.64 33.69 34.88
N ALA A 419 -29.74 33.11 35.35
CA ALA A 419 -30.68 33.75 36.26
C ALA A 419 -30.12 33.87 37.67
N VAL A 420 -29.86 35.10 38.12
CA VAL A 420 -29.72 35.45 39.54
C VAL A 420 -31.07 35.99 40.02
N LYS A 421 -31.50 35.46 41.17
CA LYS A 421 -32.79 35.68 41.84
C LYS A 421 -32.92 37.14 42.30
N GLU A 422 -34.03 37.77 41.92
CA GLU A 422 -34.45 39.13 42.27
C GLU A 422 -34.79 39.26 43.77
N PRO A 423 -34.32 40.31 44.47
CA PRO A 423 -35.02 40.89 45.59
C PRO A 423 -35.63 42.25 45.22
N GLU A 424 -36.85 42.45 45.71
CA GLU A 424 -37.74 43.59 45.47
C GLU A 424 -37.11 44.97 45.75
N ALA A 425 -37.46 45.94 44.90
CA ALA A 425 -37.03 47.34 44.99
C ALA A 425 -37.79 48.12 46.09
N LYS A 426 -37.04 48.81 46.96
CA LYS A 426 -37.50 49.98 47.73
C LYS A 426 -37.01 51.29 47.08
N PRO A 427 -37.66 52.45 47.34
CA PRO A 427 -37.48 53.67 46.55
C PRO A 427 -36.14 54.39 46.80
N LYS A 428 -35.65 55.06 45.74
CA LYS A 428 -34.40 55.83 45.67
C LYS A 428 -34.30 56.96 46.71
N ALA A 429 -33.15 57.07 47.36
CA ALA A 429 -32.67 58.23 48.11
C ALA A 429 -31.52 58.95 47.35
N PRO A 430 -31.21 60.23 47.64
CA PRO A 430 -30.41 61.13 46.78
C PRO A 430 -28.89 60.86 46.81
N PRO A 431 -28.10 61.47 45.89
CA PRO A 431 -26.74 61.05 45.58
C PRO A 431 -25.73 61.47 46.65
N GLN A 432 -24.73 60.61 46.91
CA GLN A 432 -23.53 60.93 47.67
C GLN A 432 -22.28 60.96 46.77
N PRO A 433 -21.22 61.69 47.16
CA PRO A 433 -20.19 62.19 46.25
C PRO A 433 -19.12 61.15 45.88
N LYS A 434 -18.57 61.31 44.66
CA LYS A 434 -17.48 60.53 44.08
C LYS A 434 -16.27 60.45 45.02
N VAL A 435 -15.86 59.21 45.33
CA VAL A 435 -14.50 58.91 45.81
C VAL A 435 -13.70 58.40 44.61
N GLU A 436 -12.59 59.09 44.34
CA GLU A 436 -11.62 58.81 43.30
C GLU A 436 -10.76 57.59 43.71
N VAL A 437 -10.78 56.52 42.91
CA VAL A 437 -9.97 55.32 43.11
C VAL A 437 -8.77 55.40 42.17
N ALA A 438 -7.56 55.28 42.73
CA ALA A 438 -6.29 55.28 42.01
C ALA A 438 -6.21 54.12 40.97
N PRO A 439 -5.48 54.29 39.85
CA PRO A 439 -5.43 53.30 38.79
C PRO A 439 -4.60 52.07 39.19
N ALA A 440 -5.14 50.89 38.89
CA ALA A 440 -4.44 49.61 39.01
C ALA A 440 -3.29 49.50 37.99
N PRO A 441 -2.21 48.74 38.29
CA PRO A 441 -1.08 48.58 37.39
C PRO A 441 -1.49 47.88 36.07
N PRO A 442 -0.83 48.20 34.95
CA PRO A 442 -1.17 47.64 33.64
C PRO A 442 -0.92 46.13 33.62
N LEU A 443 -1.91 45.39 33.12
CA LEU A 443 -1.80 43.95 32.86
C LEU A 443 -0.67 43.70 31.83
N PRO A 444 0.13 42.63 32.01
CA PRO A 444 1.12 42.25 31.00
C PRO A 444 0.43 41.96 29.66
N PRO A 445 1.10 42.23 28.53
CA PRO A 445 0.53 41.99 27.20
C PRO A 445 0.15 40.51 27.04
N PRO A 446 -0.98 40.21 26.38
CA PRO A 446 -1.40 38.84 26.14
C PRO A 446 -0.37 38.09 25.29
N GLU A 447 -0.08 36.84 25.65
CA GLU A 447 0.83 35.99 24.87
C GLU A 447 0.29 35.74 23.46
N PRO A 448 1.17 35.66 22.43
CA PRO A 448 0.74 35.34 21.08
C PRO A 448 -0.01 33.99 21.02
N PRO A 449 -1.05 33.86 20.18
CA PRO A 449 -1.82 32.63 20.08
C PRO A 449 -0.93 31.46 19.66
N VAL A 450 -1.28 30.27 20.15
CA VAL A 450 -0.71 29.02 19.61
C VAL A 450 -1.20 28.86 18.19
N VAL A 451 -0.33 28.44 17.27
CA VAL A 451 -0.65 28.26 15.85
C VAL A 451 -0.29 26.86 15.34
N ALA A 452 0.65 26.16 15.99
CA ALA A 452 1.03 24.80 15.66
C ALA A 452 1.62 24.05 16.88
N VAL A 453 1.77 22.74 16.73
CA VAL A 453 2.46 21.85 17.68
C VAL A 453 3.54 21.09 16.91
N LEU A 454 4.72 20.98 17.50
CA LEU A 454 5.81 20.18 16.96
C LEU A 454 5.50 18.70 17.23
N SER A 455 5.23 17.92 16.18
CA SER A 455 4.86 16.51 16.32
C SER A 455 6.08 15.59 16.40
N GLU A 456 7.13 15.85 15.61
CA GLU A 456 8.35 15.04 15.57
C GLU A 456 9.60 15.89 15.34
N ALA A 457 10.73 15.51 15.93
CA ALA A 457 12.04 16.13 15.71
C ALA A 457 13.12 15.05 15.63
N LEU A 458 13.81 14.95 14.49
CA LEU A 458 14.81 13.92 14.22
C LEU A 458 16.17 14.56 13.90
N GLY A 459 17.20 14.25 14.71
CA GLY A 459 18.58 14.67 14.45
C GLY A 459 18.80 16.19 14.43
N VAL A 460 17.98 16.96 15.14
CA VAL A 460 17.96 18.42 15.08
C VAL A 460 19.07 19.04 15.91
N ALA A 461 19.86 19.90 15.28
CA ALA A 461 20.81 20.80 15.97
C ALA A 461 20.29 22.24 15.93
N ALA A 462 19.64 22.68 17.02
CA ALA A 462 19.04 24.01 17.12
C ALA A 462 20.12 25.12 17.17
N ARG A 463 19.87 26.25 16.51
CA ARG A 463 20.84 27.35 16.35
C ARG A 463 21.01 28.21 17.61
N ASP A 464 20.02 28.21 18.52
CA ASP A 464 19.93 29.18 19.63
C ASP A 464 19.63 28.57 21.02
N GLY A 465 19.87 27.27 21.23
CA GLY A 465 19.63 26.61 22.53
C GLY A 465 18.16 26.41 22.92
N LYS A 466 17.20 26.92 22.13
CA LYS A 466 15.77 26.57 22.22
C LYS A 466 15.62 25.12 21.75
N GLN A 467 15.33 24.21 22.67
CA GLN A 467 15.21 22.79 22.37
C GLN A 467 13.93 22.54 21.55
N LEU A 468 14.09 22.17 20.27
CA LEU A 468 13.01 21.72 19.41
C LEU A 468 12.74 20.24 19.75
N ALA A 469 11.65 19.99 20.46
CA ALA A 469 11.26 18.66 20.92
C ALA A 469 9.79 18.38 20.58
N ALA A 470 9.46 17.12 20.32
CA ALA A 470 8.09 16.68 20.11
C ALA A 470 7.19 17.10 21.30
N GLY A 471 5.99 17.58 20.99
CA GLY A 471 5.04 18.17 21.94
C GLY A 471 5.25 19.66 22.22
N ALA A 472 6.32 20.29 21.71
CA ALA A 472 6.53 21.72 21.88
C ALA A 472 5.46 22.54 21.14
N VAL A 473 4.97 23.58 21.81
CA VAL A 473 3.97 24.50 21.27
C VAL A 473 4.67 25.56 20.44
N VAL A 474 4.14 25.85 19.25
CA VAL A 474 4.61 26.92 18.36
C VAL A 474 3.56 28.04 18.36
N ARG A 475 3.99 29.23 18.76
CA ARG A 475 3.16 30.44 18.80
C ARG A 475 3.36 31.29 17.56
N GLN A 476 2.38 32.14 17.30
CA GLN A 476 2.45 33.08 16.18
C GLN A 476 3.72 33.95 16.28
N GLY A 477 4.51 33.95 15.20
CA GLY A 477 5.77 34.69 15.11
C GLY A 477 6.99 33.94 15.68
N ASP A 478 6.82 32.70 16.18
CA ASP A 478 7.97 31.89 16.58
C ASP A 478 8.84 31.52 15.36
N VAL A 479 10.15 31.65 15.57
CA VAL A 479 11.18 31.27 14.60
C VAL A 479 11.60 29.82 14.84
N ILE A 480 11.59 29.03 13.76
CA ILE A 480 12.10 27.67 13.70
C ILE A 480 13.39 27.71 12.88
N ALA A 481 14.54 27.56 13.53
CA ALA A 481 15.85 27.62 12.89
C ALA A 481 16.79 26.50 13.36
N PHE A 482 17.32 25.73 12.41
CA PHE A 482 18.25 24.63 12.66
C PHE A 482 19.09 24.32 11.42
N GLU A 483 20.34 23.89 11.60
CA GLU A 483 21.27 23.66 10.47
C GLU A 483 21.15 22.26 9.86
N ARG A 484 20.76 21.25 10.66
CA ARG A 484 20.58 19.86 10.25
C ARG A 484 19.45 19.21 11.05
N GLY A 485 18.80 18.21 10.45
CA GLY A 485 17.72 17.45 11.04
C GLY A 485 16.40 17.63 10.28
N ILE A 486 15.35 17.02 10.81
CA ILE A 486 13.99 17.10 10.29
C ILE A 486 13.06 17.48 11.45
N VAL A 487 12.16 18.42 11.22
CA VAL A 487 11.12 18.82 12.17
C VAL A 487 9.77 18.71 11.49
N GLN A 488 8.84 17.97 12.09
CA GLN A 488 7.45 17.94 11.67
C GLN A 488 6.61 18.78 12.63
N ILE A 489 5.78 19.67 12.08
CA ILE A 489 4.80 20.44 12.84
C ILE A 489 3.40 20.20 12.28
N THR A 490 2.41 20.17 13.16
CA THR A 490 1.00 20.12 12.79
C THR A 490 0.35 21.43 13.22
N THR A 491 -0.22 22.16 12.27
CA THR A 491 -0.91 23.41 12.54
C THR A 491 -2.27 23.16 13.19
N ILE A 492 -2.82 24.16 13.87
CA ILE A 492 -4.17 24.07 14.45
C ILE A 492 -5.24 23.89 13.37
N SER A 493 -5.01 24.37 12.15
CA SER A 493 -5.90 24.15 11.01
C SER A 493 -5.90 22.70 10.50
N GLY A 494 -4.95 21.86 10.96
CA GLY A 494 -4.85 20.45 10.57
C GLY A 494 -3.88 20.18 9.41
N SER A 495 -3.11 21.17 8.97
CA SER A 495 -2.05 20.98 7.98
C SER A 495 -0.79 20.40 8.66
N THR A 496 -0.10 19.49 7.97
CA THR A 496 1.20 18.95 8.41
C THR A 496 2.31 19.56 7.58
N LEU A 497 3.33 20.12 8.24
CA LEU A 497 4.51 20.71 7.61
C LEU A 497 5.75 19.91 8.03
N VAL A 498 6.53 19.46 7.07
CA VAL A 498 7.82 18.80 7.29
C VAL A 498 8.93 19.76 6.86
N LEU A 499 9.79 20.14 7.80
CA LEU A 499 10.91 21.06 7.61
C LEU A 499 12.22 20.28 7.65
N GLU A 500 13.09 20.47 6.66
CA GLU A 500 14.39 19.80 6.57
C GLU A 500 15.55 20.81 6.49
N GLY A 501 16.56 20.59 7.34
CA GLY A 501 17.70 21.46 7.59
C GLY A 501 18.63 21.64 6.38
N PRO A 502 19.20 22.84 6.16
CA PRO A 502 19.15 24.03 7.01
C PRO A 502 17.84 24.81 6.85
N VAL A 503 17.19 25.16 7.97
CA VAL A 503 15.91 25.87 8.00
C VAL A 503 16.04 27.23 8.68
N ASP A 504 15.43 28.24 8.09
CA ASP A 504 15.09 29.52 8.70
C ASP A 504 13.64 29.85 8.31
N ALA A 505 12.70 29.53 9.20
CA ALA A 505 11.27 29.69 8.96
C ALA A 505 10.56 30.34 10.15
N THR A 506 9.46 31.05 9.89
CA THR A 506 8.62 31.69 10.92
C THR A 506 7.16 31.33 10.68
N VAL A 507 6.48 30.78 11.69
CA VAL A 507 5.05 30.47 11.59
C VAL A 507 4.25 31.74 11.86
N THR A 508 3.68 32.33 10.81
CA THR A 508 3.05 33.66 10.88
C THR A 508 1.54 33.60 11.15
N ALA A 509 0.89 32.47 10.85
CA ALA A 509 -0.52 32.20 11.17
C ALA A 509 -0.80 30.67 11.20
N ASN A 510 -2.04 30.28 11.54
CA ASN A 510 -2.46 28.88 11.57
C ASN A 510 -2.31 28.16 10.22
N ASN A 511 -2.36 28.88 9.11
CA ASN A 511 -2.28 28.35 7.76
C ASN A 511 -1.18 29.03 6.93
N ARG A 512 -0.21 29.70 7.58
CA ARG A 512 0.82 30.49 6.88
C ARG A 512 2.21 30.35 7.52
N LEU A 513 3.20 30.05 6.68
CA LEU A 513 4.61 29.90 7.05
C LEU A 513 5.47 30.79 6.16
N SER A 514 6.36 31.60 6.75
CA SER A 514 7.41 32.28 5.99
C SER A 514 8.68 31.46 5.99
N LEU A 515 9.20 31.12 4.81
CA LEU A 515 10.41 30.32 4.60
C LEU A 515 11.50 31.21 3.97
N ARG A 516 12.57 31.47 4.73
CA ARG A 516 13.73 32.24 4.22
C ARG A 516 14.83 31.35 3.65
N ARG A 517 14.96 30.13 4.16
CA ARG A 517 15.96 29.15 3.74
C ARG A 517 15.51 27.75 4.16
N GLY A 518 15.76 26.77 3.30
CA GLY A 518 15.54 25.36 3.60
C GLY A 518 14.44 24.72 2.79
N ASN A 519 14.08 23.50 3.19
CA ASN A 519 13.10 22.67 2.51
C ASN A 519 11.85 22.52 3.39
N VAL A 520 10.67 22.71 2.80
CA VAL A 520 9.39 22.48 3.46
C VAL A 520 8.48 21.66 2.56
N VAL A 521 7.87 20.61 3.11
CA VAL A 521 6.72 19.94 2.51
C VAL A 521 5.47 20.30 3.29
N GLY A 522 4.46 20.77 2.60
CA GLY A 522 3.14 21.01 3.16
C GLY A 522 2.14 19.97 2.69
N LEU A 523 1.45 19.34 3.64
CA LEU A 523 0.31 18.46 3.40
C LEU A 523 -0.92 19.07 4.07
N ASN A 524 -1.87 19.54 3.28
CA ASN A 524 -3.07 20.16 3.79
C ASN A 524 -4.25 19.17 3.82
N LYS A 525 -4.65 18.77 5.03
CA LYS A 525 -5.85 17.93 5.25
C LYS A 525 -7.07 18.73 5.71
N SER A 526 -6.97 20.06 5.75
CA SER A 526 -8.05 20.91 6.28
C SER A 526 -9.20 21.04 5.27
N ALA A 527 -10.44 21.03 5.76
CA ALA A 527 -11.63 21.21 4.93
C ALA A 527 -11.90 22.72 4.71
N GLY A 528 -11.20 23.31 3.74
CA GLY A 528 -11.52 24.66 3.21
C GLY A 528 -10.59 25.81 3.59
N GLU A 529 -9.52 25.58 4.37
CA GLU A 529 -8.47 26.59 4.60
C GLU A 529 -7.25 26.30 3.71
N SER A 530 -6.77 27.30 2.97
CA SER A 530 -5.55 27.15 2.15
C SER A 530 -4.29 27.28 3.00
N LEU A 531 -3.31 26.41 2.77
CA LEU A 531 -1.96 26.53 3.31
C LEU A 531 -1.12 27.47 2.44
N THR A 532 -0.48 28.48 3.03
CA THR A 532 0.37 29.44 2.30
C THR A 532 1.82 29.38 2.79
N ILE A 533 2.77 29.23 1.88
CA ILE A 533 4.21 29.33 2.16
C ILE A 533 4.74 30.60 1.48
N ASP A 534 5.20 31.57 2.27
CA ASP A 534 5.85 32.78 1.77
C ASP A 534 7.35 32.54 1.60
N ALA A 535 7.81 32.52 0.35
CA ALA A 535 9.22 32.52 -0.01
C ALA A 535 9.69 33.95 -0.35
N PRO A 536 11.01 34.22 -0.48
CA PRO A 536 11.51 35.57 -0.71
C PRO A 536 10.98 36.26 -1.98
N ASN A 537 10.71 35.49 -3.03
CA ASN A 537 10.30 35.98 -4.36
C ASN A 537 8.92 35.47 -4.82
N SER A 538 8.17 34.76 -3.97
CA SER A 538 6.83 34.25 -4.28
C SER A 538 6.04 33.86 -3.05
N SER A 539 4.72 33.86 -3.18
CA SER A 539 3.78 33.27 -2.23
C SER A 539 3.16 32.03 -2.85
N ILE A 540 3.37 30.88 -2.24
CA ILE A 540 2.88 29.58 -2.70
C ILE A 540 1.58 29.29 -1.96
N VAL A 541 0.45 29.30 -2.68
CA VAL A 541 -0.89 29.12 -2.11
C VAL A 541 -1.44 27.76 -2.54
N ASP A 542 -1.74 26.94 -1.55
CA ASP A 542 -2.35 25.64 -1.70
C ASP A 542 -3.85 25.73 -2.02
N LEU A 543 -4.33 24.87 -2.92
CA LEU A 543 -5.75 24.69 -3.25
C LEU A 543 -6.32 23.33 -2.77
N GLY A 544 -5.59 22.60 -1.93
CA GLY A 544 -5.97 21.32 -1.30
C GLY A 544 -5.02 20.17 -1.65
N THR A 545 -3.74 20.26 -1.24
CA THR A 545 -2.66 19.45 -1.83
C THR A 545 -1.53 19.00 -0.90
N GLU A 546 -0.62 18.20 -1.48
CA GLU A 546 0.74 18.01 -1.00
C GLU A 546 1.77 18.63 -1.96
N PHE A 547 2.64 19.51 -1.46
CA PHE A 547 3.66 20.20 -2.24
C PHE A 547 4.93 20.47 -1.44
N GLY A 548 6.07 20.53 -2.15
CA GLY A 548 7.38 20.87 -1.60
C GLY A 548 7.85 22.25 -2.07
N VAL A 549 8.50 22.99 -1.17
CA VAL A 549 9.15 24.28 -1.46
C VAL A 549 10.58 24.24 -0.92
N ALA A 550 11.56 24.52 -1.79
CA ALA A 550 12.96 24.67 -1.42
C ALA A 550 13.38 26.12 -1.66
N VAL A 551 13.98 26.75 -0.66
CA VAL A 551 14.60 28.08 -0.77
C VAL A 551 16.10 27.94 -0.56
N SER A 552 16.86 28.21 -1.61
CA SER A 552 18.32 28.11 -1.61
C SER A 552 18.98 29.29 -0.86
N ALA A 553 20.28 29.18 -0.59
CA ALA A 553 21.05 30.29 -0.01
C ALA A 553 21.18 31.52 -0.95
N THR A 554 20.88 31.36 -2.24
CA THR A 554 20.85 32.44 -3.24
C THR A 554 19.46 33.06 -3.40
N ASN A 555 18.48 32.68 -2.57
CA ASN A 555 17.06 33.04 -2.66
C ASN A 555 16.37 32.54 -3.94
N GLU A 556 16.86 31.44 -4.51
CA GLU A 556 16.15 30.72 -5.56
C GLU A 556 15.08 29.84 -4.91
N THR A 557 13.86 29.88 -5.45
CA THR A 557 12.72 29.13 -4.92
C THR A 557 12.32 28.05 -5.92
N ALA A 558 12.42 26.78 -5.53
CA ALA A 558 11.91 25.65 -6.31
C ALA A 558 10.64 25.12 -5.66
N VAL A 559 9.62 24.86 -6.46
CA VAL A 559 8.31 24.35 -6.03
C VAL A 559 7.99 23.08 -6.79
N ALA A 560 7.61 22.04 -6.07
CA ALA A 560 7.24 20.73 -6.61
C ALA A 560 5.86 20.32 -6.10
N VAL A 561 4.96 19.92 -7.00
CA VAL A 561 3.60 19.51 -6.63
C VAL A 561 3.45 18.00 -6.75
N TYR A 562 3.05 17.34 -5.66
CA TYR A 562 2.91 15.89 -5.60
C TYR A 562 1.46 15.44 -5.78
N GLU A 563 0.51 16.18 -5.23
CA GLU A 563 -0.92 15.92 -5.32
C GLU A 563 -1.66 17.23 -5.59
N GLY A 564 -2.78 17.20 -6.32
CA GLY A 564 -3.62 18.36 -6.64
C GLY A 564 -2.92 19.57 -7.32
N GLU A 565 -3.32 20.80 -6.96
CA GLU A 565 -2.88 22.05 -7.59
C GLU A 565 -2.41 23.15 -6.62
N VAL A 566 -1.38 23.90 -7.03
CA VAL A 566 -0.79 25.01 -6.27
C VAL A 566 -0.73 26.26 -7.14
N ARG A 567 -0.99 27.44 -6.55
CA ARG A 567 -0.84 28.73 -7.22
C ARG A 567 0.38 29.48 -6.71
N LEU A 568 1.19 29.98 -7.64
CA LEU A 568 2.34 30.85 -7.37
C LEU A 568 1.92 32.31 -7.58
N ASP A 569 1.81 33.05 -6.47
CA ASP A 569 1.52 34.49 -6.47
C ASP A 569 2.83 35.28 -6.37
N LEU A 570 3.02 36.25 -7.25
CA LEU A 570 4.24 37.07 -7.32
C LEU A 570 4.10 38.36 -6.49
N PRO A 571 5.19 38.95 -5.98
CA PRO A 571 5.15 40.22 -5.24
C PRO A 571 4.59 41.39 -6.07
N GLU A 572 3.86 42.31 -5.41
CA GLU A 572 3.15 43.44 -6.04
C GLU A 572 4.04 44.35 -6.93
N GLU A 573 5.31 44.54 -6.58
CA GLU A 573 6.26 45.37 -7.38
C GLU A 573 6.53 44.79 -8.78
N ALA A 574 6.33 43.49 -8.99
CA ALA A 574 6.45 42.83 -10.29
C ALA A 574 5.10 42.57 -10.98
N ALA A 575 4.01 42.49 -10.23
CA ALA A 575 2.65 42.39 -10.77
C ALA A 575 2.23 43.66 -11.55
N ALA A 576 2.92 44.79 -11.33
CA ALA A 576 2.67 46.06 -12.03
C ALA A 576 3.02 46.01 -13.54
N GLU A 577 3.92 45.11 -13.97
CA GLU A 577 4.28 44.96 -15.39
C GLU A 577 3.46 43.86 -16.10
N THR A 578 2.83 42.94 -15.36
CA THR A 578 1.90 41.93 -15.91
C THR A 578 0.75 41.67 -14.92
N PRO A 579 -0.37 42.40 -15.01
CA PRO A 579 -1.49 42.20 -14.10
C PRO A 579 -2.20 40.87 -14.40
N GLY A 580 -2.17 39.92 -13.45
CA GLY A 580 -3.22 38.90 -13.33
C GLY A 580 -2.91 37.44 -13.75
N ALA A 581 -1.66 36.98 -13.79
CA ALA A 581 -1.39 35.56 -14.03
C ALA A 581 -0.49 34.97 -12.92
N GLY A 582 -1.10 34.56 -11.80
CA GLY A 582 -0.44 33.58 -10.92
C GLY A 582 -0.23 32.29 -11.70
N VAL A 583 0.95 31.69 -11.60
CA VAL A 583 1.25 30.44 -12.31
C VAL A 583 0.65 29.28 -11.50
N GLN A 584 -0.26 28.54 -12.12
CA GLN A 584 -0.80 27.31 -11.53
C GLN A 584 0.11 26.13 -11.89
N LEU A 585 0.51 25.37 -10.88
CA LEU A 585 1.21 24.10 -11.01
C LEU A 585 0.30 22.96 -10.58
N GLN A 586 0.30 21.88 -11.33
CA GLN A 586 -0.45 20.66 -11.04
C GLN A 586 0.50 19.54 -10.60
N ALA A 587 -0.05 18.49 -9.98
CA ALA A 587 0.69 17.31 -9.59
C ALA A 587 1.58 16.75 -10.71
N GLY A 588 2.82 16.39 -10.36
CA GLY A 588 3.81 15.87 -11.30
C GLY A 588 4.60 16.96 -12.02
N TRP A 589 4.47 18.23 -11.62
CA TRP A 589 5.25 19.34 -12.18
C TRP A 589 6.05 20.06 -11.09
N GLU A 590 7.16 20.64 -11.51
CA GLU A 590 7.96 21.57 -10.73
C GLU A 590 8.21 22.87 -11.50
N ALA A 591 8.47 23.96 -10.78
CA ALA A 591 8.97 25.19 -11.35
C ALA A 591 9.97 25.86 -10.41
N THR A 592 10.88 26.63 -11.00
CA THR A 592 11.92 27.36 -10.27
C THR A 592 11.76 28.85 -10.53
N ILE A 593 11.92 29.67 -9.49
CA ILE A 593 11.90 31.13 -9.58
C ILE A 593 13.30 31.61 -9.23
N GLU A 594 14.03 32.08 -10.23
CA GLU A 594 15.38 32.57 -10.09
C GLU A 594 15.43 33.89 -9.30
N LYS A 595 16.62 34.24 -8.79
CA LYS A 595 16.83 35.46 -8.00
C LYS A 595 16.52 36.76 -8.78
N SER A 596 16.80 36.77 -10.09
CA SER A 596 16.67 37.96 -10.95
C SER A 596 15.37 38.02 -11.73
N SER A 597 14.59 36.95 -11.74
CA SER A 597 13.30 36.90 -12.42
C SER A 597 12.18 36.95 -11.39
N THR A 598 11.15 37.70 -11.71
CA THR A 598 9.83 37.59 -11.07
C THR A 598 8.89 36.72 -11.88
N ILE A 599 9.42 35.99 -12.88
CA ILE A 599 8.68 35.04 -13.69
C ILE A 599 9.23 33.65 -13.36
N PRO A 600 8.37 32.68 -12.97
CA PRO A 600 8.77 31.29 -12.84
C PRO A 600 9.32 30.75 -14.15
N SER A 601 10.27 29.82 -14.08
CA SER A 601 10.67 29.01 -15.23
C SER A 601 9.45 28.34 -15.84
N LEU A 602 9.54 27.97 -17.11
CA LEU A 602 8.56 27.05 -17.70
C LEU A 602 8.45 25.82 -16.79
N PRO A 603 7.23 25.42 -16.36
CA PRO A 603 7.06 24.22 -15.57
C PRO A 603 7.70 23.02 -16.27
N THR A 604 8.46 22.24 -15.52
CA THR A 604 9.07 20.99 -15.99
C THR A 604 8.45 19.80 -15.27
N PRO A 605 8.36 18.62 -15.91
CA PRO A 605 7.89 17.44 -15.22
C PRO A 605 8.77 17.08 -14.04
N LEU A 606 8.15 16.69 -12.93
CA LEU A 606 8.82 16.22 -11.74
C LEU A 606 9.55 14.90 -12.04
N LEU A 607 10.87 14.88 -11.87
CA LEU A 607 11.68 13.68 -12.12
C LEU A 607 11.42 12.55 -11.11
N HIS A 608 10.99 12.90 -9.89
CA HIS A 608 10.80 11.94 -8.80
C HIS A 608 9.83 12.43 -7.72
N ASP A 609 8.98 11.53 -7.22
CA ASP A 609 7.95 11.74 -6.18
C ASP A 609 8.49 11.93 -4.76
N ARG A 610 9.82 11.87 -4.59
CA ARG A 610 10.53 11.94 -3.30
C ARG A 610 11.61 13.01 -3.23
N GLN A 611 11.54 14.06 -4.07
CA GLN A 611 12.51 15.17 -4.04
C GLN A 611 12.71 15.75 -2.63
N PHE A 612 11.63 15.81 -1.85
CA PHE A 612 11.62 16.29 -0.47
C PHE A 612 11.30 15.15 0.51
N VAL A 613 11.64 15.33 1.79
CA VAL A 613 11.21 14.44 2.88
C VAL A 613 9.73 14.69 3.20
N ARG A 614 8.91 13.65 3.07
CA ARG A 614 7.45 13.71 3.25
C ARG A 614 7.03 13.16 4.61
N ALA A 615 5.80 13.44 5.04
CA ALA A 615 5.31 13.09 6.37
C ALA A 615 5.31 11.57 6.64
N ASP A 616 5.04 10.76 5.62
CA ASP A 616 5.11 9.30 5.70
C ASP A 616 6.55 8.79 5.92
N GLU A 617 7.54 9.48 5.34
CA GLU A 617 8.96 9.15 5.51
C GLU A 617 9.53 9.56 6.87
N VAL A 618 9.01 10.63 7.49
CA VAL A 618 9.43 11.02 8.85
C VAL A 618 9.24 9.86 9.83
N GLN A 619 8.11 9.16 9.72
CA GLN A 619 7.81 7.99 10.54
C GLN A 619 8.80 6.84 10.25
N LEU A 620 9.09 6.54 8.98
CA LEU A 620 10.08 5.53 8.61
C LEU A 620 11.49 5.85 9.10
N ARG A 621 11.90 7.13 9.08
CA ARG A 621 13.20 7.56 9.61
C ARG A 621 13.28 7.37 11.13
N LYS A 622 12.18 7.60 11.85
CA LYS A 622 12.08 7.33 13.29
C LYS A 622 12.20 5.83 13.58
N GLU A 623 11.46 5.00 12.86
CA GLU A 623 11.52 3.53 12.97
C GLU A 623 12.92 3.00 12.65
N SER A 624 13.56 3.54 11.61
CA SER A 624 14.94 3.23 11.24
C SER A 624 15.94 3.59 12.37
N GLN A 625 15.80 4.75 13.01
CA GLN A 625 16.62 5.13 14.17
C GLN A 625 16.43 4.20 15.37
N ASN A 626 15.24 3.60 15.50
CA ASN A 626 14.93 2.61 16.54
C ASN A 626 15.42 1.19 16.17
N GLY A 627 16.07 1.00 15.01
CA GLY A 627 16.66 -0.26 14.59
C GLY A 627 15.80 -1.12 13.66
N ASP A 628 14.66 -0.60 13.16
CA ASP A 628 13.85 -1.31 12.18
C ASP A 628 14.58 -1.38 10.83
N ARG A 629 14.84 -2.62 10.36
CA ARG A 629 15.58 -2.88 9.12
C ARG A 629 14.75 -2.62 7.86
N ASP A 630 13.45 -2.90 7.88
CA ASP A 630 12.56 -2.67 6.74
C ASP A 630 12.37 -1.17 6.54
N ALA A 631 12.22 -0.43 7.64
CA ALA A 631 12.18 1.03 7.61
C ALA A 631 13.50 1.61 7.11
N ALA A 632 14.65 1.10 7.57
CA ALA A 632 15.98 1.53 7.09
C ALA A 632 16.16 1.29 5.58
N ALA A 633 15.72 0.15 5.07
CA ALA A 633 15.76 -0.17 3.64
C ALA A 633 14.88 0.79 2.83
N LYS A 634 13.65 1.08 3.28
CA LYS A 634 12.76 2.05 2.62
C LYS A 634 13.32 3.47 2.62
N VAL A 635 13.89 3.92 3.74
CA VAL A 635 14.54 5.23 3.82
C VAL A 635 15.70 5.30 2.83
N ALA A 636 16.57 4.28 2.79
CA ALA A 636 17.66 4.23 1.82
C ALA A 636 17.16 4.25 0.36
N PHE A 637 16.04 3.61 0.07
CA PHE A 637 15.43 3.65 -1.25
C PHE A 637 14.93 5.06 -1.61
N TYR A 638 14.33 5.76 -0.66
CA TYR A 638 13.90 7.15 -0.86
C TYR A 638 15.08 8.09 -1.07
N GLU A 639 16.23 7.84 -0.42
CA GLU A 639 17.45 8.57 -0.74
C GLU A 639 17.94 8.30 -2.17
N LEU A 640 17.84 7.07 -2.68
CA LEU A 640 18.15 6.79 -4.09
C LEU A 640 17.25 7.57 -5.04
N LEU A 641 15.94 7.67 -4.75
CA LEU A 641 15.00 8.39 -5.60
C LEU A 641 15.37 9.87 -5.77
N ARG A 642 16.09 10.47 -4.82
CA ARG A 642 16.55 11.87 -4.79
C ARG A 642 17.84 12.14 -5.57
N ILE A 643 18.57 11.10 -5.96
CA ILE A 643 19.85 11.26 -6.64
C ILE A 643 19.59 11.87 -8.03
N LYS A 644 20.13 13.07 -8.23
CA LYS A 644 20.03 13.76 -9.52
C LYS A 644 20.80 12.98 -10.58
N GLY A 645 20.15 12.72 -11.71
CA GLY A 645 20.72 11.94 -12.80
C GLY A 645 20.64 10.43 -12.61
N LEU A 646 20.02 9.90 -11.55
CA LEU A 646 19.70 8.48 -11.46
C LEU A 646 18.55 8.15 -12.43
N LEU A 647 18.84 7.33 -13.45
CA LEU A 647 17.89 6.96 -14.50
C LEU A 647 17.15 5.68 -14.13
N ALA A 648 17.86 4.66 -13.64
CA ALA A 648 17.28 3.41 -13.21
C ALA A 648 18.09 2.76 -12.07
N TYR A 649 17.41 1.98 -11.25
CA TYR A 649 17.99 1.19 -10.17
C TYR A 649 17.23 -0.12 -10.06
N GLN A 650 17.93 -1.24 -9.92
CA GLN A 650 17.32 -2.54 -9.71
C GLN A 650 17.99 -3.25 -8.53
N GLY A 651 17.27 -3.33 -7.41
CA GLY A 651 17.61 -4.24 -6.31
C GLY A 651 16.94 -5.61 -6.49
N PHE A 652 17.57 -6.68 -6.02
CA PHE A 652 17.04 -8.05 -6.18
C PHE A 652 16.40 -8.59 -4.90
N HIS A 653 15.37 -7.88 -4.43
CA HIS A 653 14.62 -8.25 -3.23
C HIS A 653 13.77 -9.51 -3.45
N ARG A 654 14.17 -10.65 -2.88
CA ARG A 654 13.59 -11.99 -3.13
C ARG A 654 12.09 -12.07 -2.87
N GLU A 655 11.62 -11.48 -1.77
CA GLU A 655 10.19 -11.55 -1.38
C GLU A 655 9.27 -10.85 -2.38
N SER A 656 9.79 -9.81 -3.05
CA SER A 656 9.10 -9.08 -4.10
C SER A 656 9.40 -9.60 -5.52
N LEU A 657 10.26 -10.61 -5.66
CA LEU A 657 10.83 -11.06 -6.94
C LEU A 657 11.52 -9.91 -7.71
N GLY A 658 12.23 -9.02 -6.99
CA GLY A 658 12.89 -7.85 -7.56
C GLY A 658 11.96 -6.71 -7.97
N ASN A 659 10.71 -6.68 -7.51
CA ASN A 659 9.81 -5.56 -7.82
C ASN A 659 9.85 -4.44 -6.76
N GLU A 660 10.20 -4.79 -5.54
CA GLU A 660 10.42 -3.84 -4.45
C GLU A 660 11.86 -3.33 -4.59
N PHE A 661 12.03 -2.01 -4.47
CA PHE A 661 13.29 -1.30 -4.71
C PHE A 661 13.75 -1.32 -6.19
N SER A 662 12.84 -1.00 -7.12
CA SER A 662 13.17 -0.77 -8.53
C SER A 662 12.77 0.64 -8.95
N ILE A 663 13.59 1.27 -9.80
CA ILE A 663 13.44 2.61 -10.35
C ILE A 663 13.70 2.53 -11.84
N GLY A 664 12.85 3.14 -12.68
CA GLY A 664 13.13 3.32 -14.12
C GLY A 664 13.00 2.05 -14.98
N PHE A 665 12.60 0.92 -14.38
CA PHE A 665 12.25 -0.32 -15.10
C PHE A 665 10.73 -0.53 -15.10
N ARG A 666 10.23 -1.32 -16.07
CA ARG A 666 8.80 -1.67 -16.17
C ARG A 666 8.38 -2.55 -14.99
N SER A 667 7.09 -2.63 -14.68
CA SER A 667 6.57 -3.55 -13.66
C SER A 667 5.85 -4.74 -14.32
N PRO A 668 6.21 -6.00 -14.03
CA PRO A 668 7.30 -6.42 -13.14
C PRO A 668 8.68 -6.14 -13.73
N ALA A 669 9.65 -5.80 -12.88
CA ALA A 669 10.97 -5.36 -13.32
C ALA A 669 11.86 -6.48 -13.85
N VAL A 670 11.69 -7.68 -13.32
CA VAL A 670 12.43 -8.87 -13.77
C VAL A 670 11.50 -9.76 -14.60
N ARG A 671 11.82 -9.89 -15.90
CA ARG A 671 11.23 -10.89 -16.81
C ARG A 671 12.25 -11.99 -17.07
N GLN A 672 11.82 -13.24 -17.22
CA GLN A 672 12.77 -14.36 -17.29
C GLN A 672 12.19 -15.55 -18.06
N THR A 673 13.09 -16.38 -18.60
CA THR A 673 12.74 -17.59 -19.38
C THR A 673 12.49 -18.83 -18.50
N GLY A 674 12.85 -18.79 -17.21
CA GLY A 674 12.69 -19.88 -16.23
C GLY A 674 12.19 -19.39 -14.86
N GLU A 675 12.41 -20.16 -13.79
CA GLU A 675 12.12 -19.72 -12.41
C GLU A 675 13.18 -18.74 -11.88
N ALA A 676 12.76 -17.81 -11.01
CA ALA A 676 13.64 -16.75 -10.53
C ALA A 676 14.51 -17.32 -9.42
N LEU A 677 15.80 -17.47 -9.69
CA LEU A 677 16.74 -17.95 -8.70
C LEU A 677 17.36 -16.74 -7.99
N PHE A 678 17.02 -16.57 -6.72
CA PHE A 678 17.65 -15.58 -5.85
C PHE A 678 18.53 -16.31 -4.84
N LYS A 679 19.83 -16.02 -4.82
CA LYS A 679 20.80 -16.61 -3.89
C LYS A 679 21.29 -15.58 -2.87
N ALA A 680 22.08 -16.05 -1.90
CA ALA A 680 22.72 -15.18 -0.93
C ALA A 680 23.48 -14.05 -1.64
N ASN A 681 23.46 -12.87 -1.03
CA ASN A 681 24.06 -11.69 -1.60
C ASN A 681 25.58 -11.90 -1.81
N ILE A 682 26.11 -11.38 -2.91
CA ILE A 682 27.54 -11.38 -3.20
C ILE A 682 28.33 -10.62 -2.10
N ASN A 683 27.76 -9.53 -1.58
CA ASN A 683 28.39 -8.63 -0.62
C ASN A 683 27.70 -8.66 0.77
N ASN A 684 28.24 -9.46 1.69
CA ASN A 684 27.72 -9.62 3.06
C ASN A 684 28.13 -8.51 4.04
N SER A 685 29.00 -7.58 3.66
CA SER A 685 29.75 -6.78 4.64
C SER A 685 29.22 -5.38 4.94
N ASN A 686 28.41 -4.76 4.06
CA ASN A 686 28.03 -3.34 4.21
C ASN A 686 26.81 -2.93 3.36
N LYS A 687 25.56 -3.15 3.80
CA LYS A 687 24.39 -2.58 3.10
C LYS A 687 23.20 -2.20 3.99
N ARG A 688 22.51 -1.13 3.59
CA ARG A 688 21.26 -0.61 4.20
C ARG A 688 19.99 -1.37 3.80
N PHE A 689 20.02 -2.09 2.68
CA PHE A 689 18.82 -2.72 2.12
C PHE A 689 18.44 -4.08 2.71
N GLY A 690 19.11 -4.56 3.78
CA GLY A 690 18.67 -5.61 4.73
C GLY A 690 18.33 -7.03 4.22
N THR A 691 17.77 -7.15 3.02
CA THR A 691 17.06 -8.30 2.45
C THR A 691 17.29 -8.44 0.92
N SER A 692 18.07 -7.55 0.28
CA SER A 692 18.48 -7.72 -1.12
C SER A 692 19.28 -9.01 -1.30
N HIS A 693 18.77 -9.91 -2.12
CA HIS A 693 19.47 -11.12 -2.55
C HIS A 693 20.25 -10.82 -3.83
N SER A 694 20.99 -11.80 -4.37
CA SER A 694 21.56 -11.69 -5.71
C SER A 694 20.77 -12.54 -6.69
N LEU A 695 20.50 -11.98 -7.86
CA LEU A 695 19.83 -12.69 -8.94
C LEU A 695 20.83 -13.67 -9.56
N ALA A 696 20.45 -14.94 -9.63
CA ALA A 696 21.26 -15.99 -10.20
C ALA A 696 20.79 -16.33 -11.61
N THR A 697 21.75 -16.40 -12.55
CA THR A 697 21.53 -16.96 -13.88
C THR A 697 22.34 -18.24 -14.00
N GLU A 698 21.66 -19.33 -14.34
CA GLU A 698 22.24 -20.64 -14.61
C GLU A 698 21.90 -21.03 -16.06
N LYS A 699 22.30 -22.24 -16.46
CA LYS A 699 22.00 -22.79 -17.78
C LYS A 699 20.51 -22.62 -18.13
N ASP A 700 20.25 -22.09 -19.32
CA ASP A 700 18.91 -21.85 -19.89
C ASP A 700 18.03 -20.84 -19.10
N VAL A 701 18.60 -20.14 -18.10
CA VAL A 701 17.95 -19.05 -17.35
C VAL A 701 18.51 -17.71 -17.81
N SER A 702 17.71 -16.97 -18.57
CA SER A 702 17.99 -15.56 -18.91
C SER A 702 17.01 -14.64 -18.18
N CYS A 703 17.53 -13.53 -17.67
CA CYS A 703 16.74 -12.48 -17.04
C CYS A 703 16.82 -11.21 -17.88
N TYR A 704 15.69 -10.50 -17.98
CA TYR A 704 15.51 -9.27 -18.73
C TYR A 704 15.00 -8.18 -17.80
N LEU A 705 15.59 -6.99 -17.91
CA LEU A 705 15.19 -5.78 -17.21
C LEU A 705 14.80 -4.75 -18.27
N ASP A 706 13.51 -4.64 -18.53
CA ASP A 706 12.96 -3.74 -19.55
C ASP A 706 12.85 -2.32 -18.94
N PHE A 707 13.43 -1.30 -19.57
CA PHE A 707 13.30 0.08 -19.11
C PHE A 707 11.86 0.57 -19.26
N ASP A 708 11.41 1.45 -18.35
CA ASP A 708 10.14 2.13 -18.53
C ASP A 708 10.20 3.02 -19.78
N ASN A 709 9.38 2.69 -20.78
CA ASN A 709 9.30 3.38 -22.05
C ASN A 709 8.19 4.44 -22.08
N SER A 710 7.59 4.76 -20.93
CA SER A 710 6.59 5.83 -20.82
C SER A 710 7.23 7.21 -20.98
N GLN A 711 6.43 8.20 -21.38
CA GLN A 711 6.85 9.61 -21.42
C GLN A 711 7.00 10.22 -20.00
N GLN A 712 6.66 9.47 -18.96
CA GLN A 712 6.89 9.83 -17.56
C GLN A 712 8.13 9.13 -16.99
N SER A 713 8.80 8.28 -17.78
CA SER A 713 10.01 7.60 -17.35
C SER A 713 11.15 8.59 -17.11
N ARG A 714 12.02 8.24 -16.16
CA ARG A 714 13.21 9.06 -15.86
C ARG A 714 14.15 9.20 -17.05
N ALA A 715 14.25 8.15 -17.87
CA ALA A 715 15.07 8.18 -19.08
C ALA A 715 14.52 9.19 -20.11
N PHE A 716 13.20 9.23 -20.32
CA PHE A 716 12.58 10.19 -21.23
C PHE A 716 12.66 11.62 -20.68
N LEU A 717 12.30 11.83 -19.41
CA LEU A 717 12.31 13.15 -18.76
C LEU A 717 13.72 13.75 -18.66
N SER A 718 14.75 12.91 -18.56
CA SER A 718 16.16 13.35 -18.60
C SER A 718 16.70 13.56 -20.02
N GLY A 719 15.88 13.36 -21.05
CA GLY A 719 16.25 13.50 -22.47
C GLY A 719 17.12 12.38 -23.03
N VAL A 720 17.35 11.31 -22.25
CA VAL A 720 18.21 10.16 -22.62
C VAL A 720 17.48 9.20 -23.56
N ALA A 721 16.20 8.93 -23.27
CA ALA A 721 15.33 8.14 -24.15
C ALA A 721 14.56 9.04 -25.11
N ASP A 722 14.21 8.49 -26.28
CA ASP A 722 13.36 9.13 -27.26
C ASP A 722 11.86 8.83 -27.05
N GLU A 723 11.00 9.32 -27.96
CA GLU A 723 9.54 9.11 -27.89
C GLU A 723 9.10 7.65 -28.04
N SER A 724 9.97 6.78 -28.56
CA SER A 724 9.75 5.33 -28.63
C SER A 724 10.27 4.58 -27.41
N GLY A 725 10.93 5.29 -26.48
CA GLY A 725 11.53 4.73 -25.27
C GLY A 725 12.90 4.10 -25.49
N MET A 726 13.52 4.33 -26.65
CA MET A 726 14.84 3.81 -26.99
C MET A 726 15.94 4.73 -26.44
N ILE A 727 16.98 4.13 -25.85
CA ILE A 727 18.21 4.83 -25.46
C ILE A 727 19.23 4.64 -26.58
N GLY A 728 19.84 5.72 -27.06
CA GLY A 728 20.86 5.67 -28.13
C GLY A 728 20.60 6.59 -29.32
N HIS A 729 19.36 7.05 -29.52
CA HIS A 729 19.01 7.96 -30.62
C HIS A 729 19.27 9.44 -30.33
N ARG A 730 19.41 9.81 -29.06
CA ARG A 730 19.66 11.19 -28.63
C ARG A 730 21.06 11.30 -28.04
N PRO A 731 21.80 12.38 -28.35
CA PRO A 731 23.08 12.64 -27.71
C PRO A 731 22.94 12.70 -26.19
N ALA A 732 23.61 11.80 -25.50
CA ALA A 732 23.53 11.65 -24.05
C ALA A 732 24.77 10.91 -23.52
N GLU A 733 25.04 11.07 -22.24
CA GLU A 733 25.99 10.22 -21.53
C GLU A 733 25.21 9.32 -20.56
N VAL A 734 25.44 8.02 -20.64
CA VAL A 734 24.79 7.01 -19.79
C VAL A 734 25.85 6.15 -19.15
N TRP A 735 25.74 5.96 -17.85
CA TRP A 735 26.62 5.13 -17.05
C TRP A 735 25.83 3.96 -16.49
N LEU A 736 26.40 2.77 -16.55
CA LEU A 736 25.85 1.55 -15.97
C LEU A 736 26.86 1.01 -14.95
N CYS A 737 26.37 0.50 -13.83
CA CYS A 737 27.19 -0.14 -12.81
C CYS A 737 26.45 -1.33 -12.21
N TRP A 738 27.15 -2.45 -12.04
CA TRP A 738 26.61 -3.65 -11.41
C TRP A 738 27.72 -4.51 -10.83
N ARG A 739 27.36 -5.47 -9.97
CA ARG A 739 28.31 -6.45 -9.42
C ARG A 739 28.00 -7.84 -9.91
N THR A 740 29.06 -8.62 -10.11
CA THR A 740 28.95 -10.03 -10.49
C THR A 740 29.83 -10.92 -9.64
N LYS A 741 29.42 -12.18 -9.51
CA LYS A 741 30.27 -13.25 -8.94
C LYS A 741 29.88 -14.60 -9.53
N ALA A 742 30.85 -15.32 -10.07
CA ALA A 742 30.62 -16.70 -10.50
C ALA A 742 30.48 -17.63 -9.29
N TYR A 743 29.68 -18.69 -9.43
CA TYR A 743 29.60 -19.79 -8.47
C TYR A 743 29.44 -21.12 -9.18
N GLY A 744 29.82 -22.19 -8.51
CA GLY A 744 29.85 -23.54 -9.07
C GLY A 744 31.08 -24.29 -8.59
N PRO A 745 31.37 -25.46 -9.18
CA PRO A 745 32.62 -26.14 -8.93
C PRO A 745 33.82 -25.27 -9.40
N PRO A 746 35.01 -25.37 -8.75
CA PRO A 746 36.16 -24.48 -9.02
C PRO A 746 36.69 -24.52 -10.47
N ASP A 747 36.36 -25.57 -11.21
CA ASP A 747 36.71 -25.81 -12.61
C ASP A 747 35.53 -25.54 -13.58
N ALA A 748 34.44 -24.93 -13.11
CA ALA A 748 33.32 -24.59 -13.98
C ALA A 748 33.75 -23.60 -15.06
N GLU A 749 33.64 -24.03 -16.32
CA GLU A 749 33.87 -23.18 -17.48
C GLU A 749 32.54 -22.64 -18.04
N PHE A 750 32.56 -21.41 -18.53
CA PHE A 750 31.41 -20.78 -19.17
C PHE A 750 31.65 -20.60 -20.66
N SER A 751 30.62 -20.89 -21.47
CA SER A 751 30.62 -20.53 -22.89
C SER A 751 30.50 -19.02 -23.04
N TRP A 752 29.63 -18.41 -22.22
CA TRP A 752 29.54 -16.97 -22.02
C TRP A 752 28.85 -16.69 -20.69
N ALA A 753 29.10 -15.52 -20.10
CA ALA A 753 28.36 -15.03 -18.94
C ALA A 753 28.54 -13.53 -18.80
N GLY A 754 27.48 -12.78 -18.54
CA GLY A 754 27.54 -11.33 -18.46
C GLY A 754 26.21 -10.63 -18.72
N MET A 755 26.33 -9.34 -19.03
CA MET A 755 25.20 -8.46 -19.32
C MET A 755 25.21 -8.00 -20.77
N SER A 756 24.07 -8.14 -21.44
CA SER A 756 23.80 -7.58 -22.75
C SER A 756 22.92 -6.34 -22.64
N LEU A 757 23.19 -5.32 -23.45
CA LEU A 757 22.25 -4.27 -23.78
C LEU A 757 21.54 -4.71 -25.06
N MET A 758 20.21 -4.70 -25.06
CA MET A 758 19.40 -5.31 -26.13
C MET A 758 18.34 -4.34 -26.67
N TYR A 759 17.97 -4.48 -27.94
CA TYR A 759 16.78 -3.86 -28.56
C TYR A 759 15.90 -4.94 -29.22
N GLY A 760 15.43 -5.89 -28.41
CA GLY A 760 14.77 -7.10 -28.87
C GLY A 760 15.18 -8.31 -28.04
N ASP A 761 14.84 -9.51 -28.50
CA ASP A 761 15.10 -10.76 -27.77
C ASP A 761 16.05 -11.70 -28.56
N ASN A 762 16.41 -11.37 -29.81
CA ASN A 762 17.33 -12.18 -30.60
C ASN A 762 18.79 -11.72 -30.43
N ARG A 763 19.55 -12.44 -29.59
CA ARG A 763 20.96 -12.15 -29.32
C ARG A 763 21.84 -11.94 -30.56
N SER A 764 21.56 -12.62 -31.67
CA SER A 764 22.45 -12.57 -32.85
C SER A 764 22.34 -11.26 -33.64
N VAL A 765 21.31 -10.46 -33.39
CA VAL A 765 21.01 -9.25 -34.18
C VAL A 765 20.58 -8.07 -33.31
N ASP A 766 19.96 -8.33 -32.16
CA ASP A 766 19.42 -7.33 -31.23
C ASP A 766 20.38 -7.04 -30.06
N GLU A 767 21.62 -7.57 -30.07
CA GLU A 767 22.68 -7.37 -29.05
C GLU A 767 23.76 -6.41 -29.56
N PRO A 768 23.57 -5.08 -29.45
CA PRO A 768 24.57 -4.08 -29.82
C PRO A 768 25.83 -4.13 -28.94
N LEU A 769 25.70 -4.54 -27.68
CA LEU A 769 26.79 -4.54 -26.72
C LEU A 769 26.60 -5.62 -25.65
N PHE A 770 27.64 -6.42 -25.43
CA PHE A 770 27.74 -7.40 -24.37
C PHE A 770 29.02 -7.15 -23.55
N ILE A 771 28.91 -7.25 -22.22
CA ILE A 771 30.03 -7.10 -21.28
C ILE A 771 30.06 -8.28 -20.33
N GLY A 772 31.23 -8.90 -20.16
CA GLY A 772 31.44 -10.01 -19.25
C GLY A 772 32.47 -10.97 -19.84
N GLN A 773 32.15 -12.26 -19.90
CA GLN A 773 32.90 -13.28 -20.60
C GLN A 773 32.19 -13.62 -21.92
N PRO A 774 32.61 -13.07 -23.08
CA PRO A 774 31.98 -13.35 -24.37
C PRO A 774 32.52 -14.64 -25.02
N ALA A 775 31.68 -15.36 -25.74
CA ALA A 775 32.15 -16.40 -26.66
C ALA A 775 32.82 -15.74 -27.89
N PRO A 776 33.93 -16.28 -28.46
CA PRO A 776 34.65 -17.48 -28.08
C PRO A 776 35.84 -17.25 -27.10
N ILE A 777 36.01 -16.05 -26.52
CA ILE A 777 37.17 -15.79 -25.66
C ILE A 777 36.95 -16.38 -24.26
N THR A 778 38.02 -16.92 -23.69
CA THR A 778 38.10 -17.37 -22.30
C THR A 778 38.52 -16.26 -21.33
N HIS A 779 38.26 -14.99 -21.64
CA HIS A 779 38.71 -13.80 -20.90
C HIS A 779 37.56 -12.84 -20.72
N TYR A 780 37.67 -11.94 -19.74
CA TYR A 780 36.76 -10.81 -19.64
C TYR A 780 36.94 -9.86 -20.82
N GLY A 781 35.83 -9.39 -21.39
CA GLY A 781 35.82 -8.64 -22.64
C GLY A 781 34.52 -7.90 -22.93
N ILE A 782 34.56 -7.12 -24.00
CA ILE A 782 33.41 -6.52 -24.67
C ILE A 782 33.17 -7.25 -26.00
N HIS A 783 31.92 -7.56 -26.30
CA HIS A 783 31.47 -8.12 -27.57
C HIS A 783 30.40 -7.24 -28.21
N MET A 784 30.45 -7.07 -29.53
CA MET A 784 29.55 -6.21 -30.28
C MET A 784 29.29 -6.74 -31.70
N HIS A 785 28.06 -6.54 -32.16
CA HIS A 785 27.67 -6.80 -33.55
C HIS A 785 27.72 -5.48 -34.33
N ALA A 786 28.50 -5.44 -35.42
CA ALA A 786 28.58 -4.26 -36.27
C ALA A 786 27.28 -4.09 -37.09
N GLY A 787 26.25 -3.43 -36.54
CA GLY A 787 25.08 -2.93 -37.27
C GLY A 787 24.12 -3.97 -37.90
N MET A 788 22.95 -3.50 -38.34
CA MET A 788 21.93 -4.34 -38.97
C MET A 788 22.46 -5.03 -40.25
N GLY A 789 22.67 -6.34 -40.17
CA GLY A 789 22.96 -7.20 -41.34
C GLY A 789 24.43 -7.44 -41.66
N THR A 790 25.37 -7.01 -40.81
CA THR A 790 26.80 -7.30 -40.98
C THR A 790 27.26 -8.34 -39.95
N PRO A 791 27.68 -9.55 -40.36
CA PRO A 791 28.08 -10.64 -39.46
C PRO A 791 29.48 -10.46 -38.84
N ALA A 792 30.03 -9.24 -38.86
CA ALA A 792 31.35 -8.96 -38.31
C ALA A 792 31.24 -8.74 -36.80
N GLU A 793 31.44 -9.83 -36.05
CA GLU A 793 31.64 -9.79 -34.60
C GLU A 793 32.97 -9.06 -34.30
N MET A 794 32.90 -7.97 -33.54
CA MET A 794 34.09 -7.31 -33.01
C MET A 794 34.16 -7.52 -31.50
N LEU A 795 35.36 -7.82 -31.03
CA LEU A 795 35.54 -8.40 -29.72
C LEU A 795 36.91 -7.99 -29.18
N GLN A 796 36.90 -7.44 -27.95
CA GLN A 796 38.06 -6.85 -27.30
C GLN A 796 38.17 -7.38 -25.88
N THR A 797 39.36 -7.82 -25.49
CA THR A 797 39.65 -8.23 -24.11
C THR A 797 39.83 -7.01 -23.20
N LEU A 798 39.45 -7.14 -21.94
CA LEU A 798 39.77 -6.15 -20.92
C LEU A 798 41.25 -6.23 -20.55
N ASP A 799 41.90 -5.07 -20.50
CA ASP A 799 43.27 -4.93 -20.02
C ASP A 799 43.33 -5.16 -18.49
N SER A 800 44.28 -5.98 -18.06
CA SER A 800 44.54 -6.28 -16.64
C SER A 800 45.33 -5.18 -15.94
N ASP A 801 46.10 -4.36 -16.68
CA ASP A 801 46.79 -3.19 -16.13
C ASP A 801 46.39 -1.90 -16.89
N PRO A 802 45.37 -1.16 -16.40
CA PRO A 802 44.92 0.06 -17.06
C PRO A 802 45.97 1.19 -17.07
N LYS A 803 47.10 1.05 -16.35
CA LYS A 803 48.21 2.01 -16.37
C LYS A 803 49.23 1.75 -17.48
N THR A 804 49.22 0.54 -18.06
CA THR A 804 50.15 0.12 -19.10
C THR A 804 49.35 -0.29 -20.34
N PRO A 805 48.89 0.68 -21.15
CA PRO A 805 47.93 0.42 -22.22
C PRO A 805 48.43 -0.67 -23.19
N GLY A 806 47.69 -1.78 -23.30
CA GLY A 806 47.97 -2.87 -24.24
C GLY A 806 47.09 -4.10 -23.98
N GLU A 807 47.05 -5.10 -24.86
CA GLU A 807 46.24 -6.30 -24.58
C GLU A 807 46.92 -7.20 -23.55
N GLN A 808 46.56 -7.06 -22.27
CA GLN A 808 46.91 -8.00 -21.20
C GLN A 808 45.62 -8.62 -20.66
N PRO A 809 45.18 -9.77 -21.20
CA PRO A 809 43.81 -10.20 -21.03
C PRO A 809 43.53 -10.61 -19.58
N ARG A 810 42.48 -10.04 -19.00
CA ARG A 810 42.01 -10.40 -17.66
C ARG A 810 41.23 -11.72 -17.70
N LEU A 811 41.67 -12.71 -16.91
CA LEU A 811 41.03 -14.04 -16.84
C LEU A 811 39.76 -14.01 -15.98
N PRO A 812 38.75 -14.84 -16.29
CA PRO A 812 37.59 -15.03 -15.43
C PRO A 812 37.97 -15.75 -14.14
N ASP A 813 37.37 -15.33 -13.03
CA ASP A 813 37.57 -15.94 -11.72
C ASP A 813 36.23 -16.06 -10.95
N PHE A 814 36.30 -16.52 -9.70
CA PHE A 814 35.16 -16.69 -8.80
C PHE A 814 35.09 -15.59 -7.72
N ASP A 815 35.89 -14.54 -7.86
CA ASP A 815 35.87 -13.39 -6.98
C ASP A 815 34.69 -12.46 -7.34
N GLU A 816 34.46 -11.47 -6.49
CA GLU A 816 33.47 -10.42 -6.73
C GLU A 816 34.09 -9.35 -7.62
N HIS A 817 33.37 -8.96 -8.68
CA HIS A 817 33.77 -7.85 -9.54
C HIS A 817 32.70 -6.75 -9.60
N LEU A 818 33.15 -5.50 -9.60
CA LEU A 818 32.37 -4.31 -9.87
C LEU A 818 32.60 -3.86 -11.31
N TRP A 819 31.55 -3.91 -12.13
CA TRP A 819 31.59 -3.43 -13.50
C TRP A 819 31.06 -2.02 -13.58
N VAL A 820 31.73 -1.18 -14.38
CA VAL A 820 31.23 0.13 -14.76
C VAL A 820 31.37 0.29 -16.26
N VAL A 821 30.31 0.76 -16.93
CA VAL A 821 30.30 1.06 -18.35
C VAL A 821 29.83 2.49 -18.56
N ARG A 822 30.54 3.25 -19.39
CA ARG A 822 30.11 4.55 -19.89
C ARG A 822 29.76 4.42 -21.37
N LEU A 823 28.59 4.92 -21.73
CA LEU A 823 28.13 5.12 -23.09
C LEU A 823 28.08 6.61 -23.35
N ARG A 824 28.96 7.11 -24.22
CA ARG A 824 28.88 8.47 -24.74
C ARG A 824 28.24 8.42 -26.12
N ILE A 825 26.95 8.69 -26.15
CA ILE A 825 26.09 8.62 -27.33
C ILE A 825 26.24 9.94 -28.10
N GLY A 826 26.76 9.86 -29.32
CA GLY A 826 26.80 10.97 -30.28
C GLY A 826 25.66 10.90 -31.29
N GLU A 827 25.71 11.73 -32.33
CA GLU A 827 24.67 11.74 -33.39
C GLU A 827 24.69 10.48 -34.26
N ASN A 828 25.88 9.92 -34.53
CA ASN A 828 26.04 8.79 -35.47
C ASN A 828 26.74 7.57 -34.86
N SER A 829 27.36 7.72 -33.69
CA SER A 829 28.15 6.68 -33.04
C SER A 829 28.14 6.83 -31.52
N THR A 830 28.27 5.72 -30.82
CA THR A 830 28.39 5.66 -29.36
C THR A 830 29.76 5.13 -28.98
N GLU A 831 30.48 5.86 -28.14
CA GLU A 831 31.71 5.37 -27.52
C GLU A 831 31.35 4.63 -26.22
N ALA A 832 31.59 3.32 -26.18
CA ALA A 832 31.42 2.46 -25.02
C ALA A 832 32.78 2.23 -24.35
N ALA A 833 32.92 2.64 -23.10
CA ALA A 833 34.11 2.43 -22.28
C ALA A 833 33.76 1.56 -21.06
N ALA A 834 34.56 0.52 -20.79
CA ALA A 834 34.32 -0.40 -19.67
C ALA A 834 35.47 -0.41 -18.67
N TRP A 835 35.13 -0.62 -17.41
CA TRP A 835 36.03 -0.82 -16.29
C TRP A 835 35.58 -2.04 -15.47
N CYS A 836 36.54 -2.79 -14.96
CA CYS A 836 36.36 -3.88 -14.02
C CYS A 836 37.19 -3.59 -12.75
N ASP A 837 36.49 -3.43 -11.63
CA ASP A 837 37.01 -2.98 -10.33
C ASP A 837 37.67 -1.58 -10.29
N PRO A 838 37.03 -0.53 -10.87
CA PRO A 838 37.58 0.82 -10.81
C PRO A 838 37.48 1.44 -9.40
N GLN A 839 38.37 2.40 -9.12
CA GLN A 839 38.21 3.29 -7.97
C GLN A 839 37.14 4.34 -8.27
N LEU A 840 35.93 4.16 -7.73
CA LEU A 840 34.77 5.03 -7.99
C LEU A 840 35.04 6.54 -7.85
N LYS A 841 35.80 6.96 -6.83
CA LYS A 841 36.15 8.38 -6.61
C LYS A 841 37.02 9.01 -7.71
N LYS A 842 37.66 8.19 -8.55
CA LYS A 842 38.54 8.62 -9.64
C LYS A 842 38.04 8.17 -11.01
N LEU A 843 36.83 7.61 -11.08
CA LEU A 843 36.27 6.97 -12.26
C LEU A 843 36.29 7.88 -13.50
N ALA A 844 35.90 9.15 -13.35
CA ALA A 844 35.90 10.13 -14.45
C ALA A 844 37.30 10.41 -15.03
N THR A 845 38.36 10.14 -14.27
CA THR A 845 39.76 10.40 -14.64
C THR A 845 40.58 9.13 -14.89
N SER A 846 40.04 7.95 -14.59
CA SER A 846 40.73 6.68 -14.80
C SER A 846 40.67 6.26 -16.27
N THR A 847 41.75 5.62 -16.72
CA THR A 847 41.80 4.93 -18.01
C THR A 847 40.83 3.74 -18.00
N PRO A 848 39.96 3.59 -19.01
CA PRO A 848 39.14 2.39 -19.20
C PRO A 848 39.99 1.17 -19.55
N ASP A 849 39.51 -0.01 -19.17
CA ASP A 849 40.14 -1.30 -19.49
C ASP A 849 39.87 -1.71 -20.94
N ALA A 850 38.78 -1.21 -21.53
CA ALA A 850 38.42 -1.38 -22.93
C ALA A 850 37.59 -0.18 -23.42
N VAL A 851 37.75 0.20 -24.69
CA VAL A 851 37.00 1.29 -25.35
C VAL A 851 36.66 0.87 -26.78
N GLN A 852 35.39 1.01 -27.14
CA GLN A 852 34.86 0.72 -28.47
C GLN A 852 33.94 1.79 -29.00
N VAL A 853 33.85 1.91 -30.32
CA VAL A 853 32.92 2.82 -31.00
C VAL A 853 31.91 2.00 -31.80
N ILE A 854 30.64 2.24 -31.55
CA ILE A 854 29.52 1.48 -32.11
C ILE A 854 28.67 2.42 -32.96
N GLU A 855 28.46 2.09 -34.24
CA GLU A 855 27.55 2.81 -35.12
C GLU A 855 26.11 2.35 -34.89
N GLN A 856 25.13 3.26 -35.01
CA GLN A 856 23.69 2.95 -34.89
C GLN A 856 23.30 2.21 -33.59
N PHE A 857 23.90 2.62 -32.48
CA PHE A 857 23.67 2.01 -31.17
C PHE A 857 22.29 2.37 -30.58
N GLN A 858 21.54 1.37 -30.13
CA GLN A 858 20.28 1.57 -29.40
C GLN A 858 19.97 0.40 -28.47
N PHE A 859 19.27 0.63 -27.35
CA PHE A 859 18.77 -0.42 -26.47
C PHE A 859 17.55 0.04 -25.65
N ASP A 860 16.71 -0.90 -25.22
CA ASP A 860 15.53 -0.67 -24.36
C ASP A 860 15.46 -1.63 -23.15
N ARG A 861 16.40 -2.57 -23.06
CA ARG A 861 16.45 -3.55 -21.97
C ARG A 861 17.86 -4.04 -21.71
N LEU A 862 18.06 -4.54 -20.50
CA LEU A 862 19.25 -5.28 -20.10
C LEU A 862 18.91 -6.78 -20.08
N ARG A 863 19.84 -7.62 -20.52
CA ARG A 863 19.74 -9.07 -20.39
C ARG A 863 20.91 -9.58 -19.55
N LEU A 864 20.61 -10.41 -18.57
CA LEU A 864 21.59 -11.06 -17.69
C LEU A 864 21.54 -12.55 -17.98
N GLU A 865 22.71 -13.16 -18.21
CA GLU A 865 22.80 -14.59 -18.49
C GLU A 865 24.14 -15.20 -18.08
N ALA A 866 24.14 -16.53 -17.89
CA ALA A 866 25.35 -17.33 -17.81
C ALA A 866 25.08 -18.71 -18.40
N GLN A 867 25.93 -19.12 -19.34
CA GLN A 867 25.85 -20.43 -19.98
C GLN A 867 27.08 -21.25 -19.61
N PRO A 868 27.00 -22.09 -18.56
CA PRO A 868 28.10 -22.98 -18.22
C PRO A 868 28.25 -24.08 -19.29
N LYS A 869 29.48 -24.49 -19.59
CA LYS A 869 29.78 -25.57 -20.56
C LYS A 869 29.32 -26.92 -20.03
N GLU A 870 29.53 -27.14 -18.73
CA GLU A 870 28.99 -28.27 -17.98
C GLU A 870 27.71 -27.83 -17.25
N GLN A 871 26.76 -28.71 -16.96
CA GLN A 871 25.45 -28.32 -16.39
C GLN A 871 25.51 -27.86 -14.92
N GLN A 872 26.62 -27.28 -14.47
CA GLN A 872 26.85 -26.88 -13.08
C GLN A 872 27.45 -25.47 -13.01
N GLY A 873 26.92 -24.65 -12.11
CA GLY A 873 27.37 -23.27 -11.87
C GLY A 873 26.52 -22.20 -12.55
N GLY A 874 26.83 -20.95 -12.25
CA GLY A 874 26.11 -19.77 -12.72
C GLY A 874 26.80 -18.48 -12.30
N TRP A 875 26.18 -17.35 -12.64
CA TRP A 875 26.61 -16.03 -12.19
C TRP A 875 25.54 -15.40 -11.31
N LEU A 876 26.00 -14.73 -10.25
CA LEU A 876 25.20 -13.85 -9.43
C LEU A 876 25.33 -12.43 -9.95
N TYR A 877 24.21 -11.71 -9.95
CA TYR A 877 24.11 -10.28 -10.22
C TYR A 877 23.50 -9.59 -9.00
N ASP A 878 24.09 -8.47 -8.62
CA ASP A 878 23.59 -7.61 -7.54
C ASP A 878 23.29 -6.20 -8.08
N ASP A 879 22.83 -5.30 -7.21
CA ASP A 879 22.32 -3.95 -7.51
C ASP A 879 22.81 -3.36 -8.85
N ILE A 880 21.87 -3.15 -9.78
CA ILE A 880 22.15 -2.52 -11.08
C ILE A 880 21.75 -1.06 -11.00
N VAL A 881 22.70 -0.18 -11.31
CA VAL A 881 22.53 1.28 -11.30
C VAL A 881 22.75 1.81 -12.71
N VAL A 882 21.82 2.63 -13.19
CA VAL A 882 21.93 3.35 -14.46
C VAL A 882 21.76 4.83 -14.20
N ALA A 883 22.71 5.65 -14.64
CA ALA A 883 22.72 7.08 -14.35
C ALA A 883 23.23 7.92 -15.53
N ALA A 884 22.92 9.21 -15.52
CA ALA A 884 23.37 10.18 -16.53
C ALA A 884 24.78 10.73 -16.25
N SER A 885 25.39 10.39 -15.10
CA SER A 885 26.73 10.85 -14.73
C SER A 885 27.46 9.87 -13.82
N SER A 886 28.79 9.96 -13.78
CA SER A 886 29.64 9.19 -12.86
C SER A 886 29.38 9.54 -11.40
N ASP A 887 29.07 10.81 -11.10
CA ASP A 887 28.82 11.27 -9.73
C ASP A 887 27.54 10.65 -9.17
N ALA A 888 26.49 10.55 -9.99
CA ALA A 888 25.25 9.88 -9.62
C ALA A 888 25.45 8.38 -9.34
N ILE A 889 26.34 7.70 -10.08
CA ILE A 889 26.73 6.31 -9.75
C ILE A 889 27.44 6.25 -8.39
N ALA A 890 28.42 7.12 -8.16
CA ALA A 890 29.16 7.13 -6.91
C ALA A 890 28.24 7.41 -5.71
N GLU A 891 27.30 8.35 -5.86
CA GLU A 891 26.29 8.67 -4.87
C GLU A 891 25.35 7.48 -4.63
N ALA A 892 24.81 6.86 -5.68
CA ALA A 892 23.89 5.73 -5.56
C ALA A 892 24.56 4.54 -4.86
N LEU A 893 25.78 4.19 -5.26
CA LEU A 893 26.55 3.16 -4.60
C LEU A 893 26.86 3.52 -3.15
N SER A 894 27.11 4.80 -2.83
CA SER A 894 27.31 5.23 -1.45
C SER A 894 26.05 5.03 -0.59
N VAL A 895 24.86 5.31 -1.13
CA VAL A 895 23.59 5.08 -0.42
C VAL A 895 23.34 3.59 -0.20
N VAL A 896 23.64 2.76 -1.21
CA VAL A 896 23.53 1.30 -1.15
C VAL A 896 24.51 0.69 -0.15
N THR A 897 25.74 1.22 -0.07
CA THR A 897 26.85 0.65 0.70
C THR A 897 27.17 1.34 2.03
N ALA A 898 26.47 2.43 2.40
CA ALA A 898 26.81 3.23 3.57
C ALA A 898 26.85 2.39 4.87
N VAL A 899 28.05 2.40 5.45
CA VAL A 899 28.57 1.62 6.59
C VAL A 899 27.77 1.81 7.87
N GLY A 900 27.56 0.70 8.58
CA GLY A 900 27.21 0.70 10.00
C GLY A 900 28.30 1.37 10.83
N ASN A 901 27.94 2.52 11.42
CA ASN A 901 28.59 3.09 12.59
C ASN A 901 27.53 3.28 13.66
#